data_AF-A0A935ZDX8-F1
#
_entry.id   AF-A0A935ZDX8-F1
#
_cell.length_a   1.000
_cell.length_b   1.000
_cell.length_c   1.000
_cell.angle_alpha   90.00
_cell.angle_beta   90.00
_cell.angle_gamma   90.00
#
_symmetry.space_group_name_H-M   'P 1'
#
loop_
_entity.id
_entity.type
_entity.pdbx_description
1 polymer ?
#
loop_
_entity_poly.entity_id
_entity_poly.type
_entity_poly.pdbx_seq_one_letter_code
_entity_poly.pdbx_strand_id
1 'polypeptide(L)'
;MTRPAMPFTQPSPSTASPLSAPTGALVLRDTRIVAEACGGIVRTVLEQRFENPNDAPLHVTYSLPLPLDAAVVAFSFVLGDRTITSEIDRRDRARERFEDAVASGHSAALLEEERSTVFTQEIGNVPPRAEVVARITLDALLTYAHEPSRGVWEARFPTTLAPRYLGESGRVVDASKVTFDVREHMPLGPRVTLSLVVRDALAAGRSPESPSHPIQCAKDGAATVVTFGGEGHMPLDRDVVVRWDGARAESSGAAHVHVDRDEDAVYALVTVVPPAGRQVRAVPRDLTVLLDTSGSMGGEPLAQAKRVALALVASLDENDTVHLVEFSSRPRAFREGPSFATPETKRAASAWLASLVASGGTEMRDGIERALSDVRPGRAAQVVLVTDGLIGFEQEIVTAILRQNVYGARVHTVGVGSAVNRSLLGPAARAGRGIEIVCGLGEDTEPLVARLLARTDAPVVTGLTLVDARTGAAVALAARRVPDLHAGAPCLVPMRLSRETAAVRIEGVSADGPFVHEVPIRPDGVERPYVRSLFGREAVSDVDMRMAAGELRGEGDAEIERLGLAYAIVTRKTSFVAVSHERTVDPTLPTRREVVPHALPYGMSAEGVGLRAASSVMPVAARSVAFAPSQAIPMPMGMPMPAPMAPSGAPPASRGGGGGERRKESKSEEARDTFVAPKKKAAPPPKPSLLERVARAVLGNADEGGGSGADDHDEESAAPSPSPRLVVGRLVRSTEGVLVVEITLSDELTFHHDTLRLIMATGEGRPARIDAARSTAPGSYGAGAVLRLVVLHGEGRLEAFAVTGLEMAGAFPFRVALG
;
A
#
# COMPACT_ATOMS: atom_id res chain seq x y z
N MET A 1 43.84 -27.75 9.87
CA MET A 1 44.66 -26.82 9.07
C MET A 1 43.74 -25.76 8.49
N THR A 2 43.83 -24.62 9.12
CA THR A 2 43.26 -23.32 8.79
C THR A 2 43.77 -22.84 7.43
N ARG A 3 42.85 -22.45 6.54
CA ARG A 3 43.15 -21.60 5.37
C ARG A 3 43.15 -20.13 5.83
N PRO A 4 44.07 -19.30 5.34
CA PRO A 4 44.31 -17.95 5.86
C PRO A 4 43.28 -16.93 5.36
N ALA A 5 43.02 -15.93 6.19
CA ALA A 5 42.30 -14.72 5.83
C ALA A 5 43.10 -13.90 4.81
N MET A 6 42.42 -13.43 3.76
CA MET A 6 42.85 -12.36 2.87
C MET A 6 41.76 -11.28 2.85
N PRO A 7 42.14 -10.00 2.71
CA PRO A 7 41.35 -8.86 3.16
C PRO A 7 40.21 -8.56 2.17
N PHE A 8 38.98 -8.51 2.66
CA PHE A 8 37.89 -7.90 1.91
C PHE A 8 38.02 -6.38 1.99
N THR A 9 38.52 -5.78 0.92
CA THR A 9 38.34 -4.36 0.63
C THR A 9 36.85 -4.11 0.43
N GLN A 10 36.25 -3.31 1.32
CA GLN A 10 34.85 -2.87 1.23
C GLN A 10 34.63 -2.09 -0.07
N PRO A 11 33.63 -2.44 -0.89
CA PRO A 11 33.03 -1.49 -1.82
C PRO A 11 32.08 -0.57 -1.03
N SER A 12 32.17 0.73 -1.32
CA SER A 12 31.43 1.81 -0.69
C SER A 12 29.90 1.58 -0.74
N PRO A 13 29.16 1.80 0.37
CA PRO A 13 27.71 1.72 0.38
C PRO A 13 27.11 2.93 -0.33
N SER A 14 26.36 2.66 -1.41
CA SER A 14 25.47 3.62 -2.06
C SER A 14 24.11 3.58 -1.35
N THR A 15 23.71 4.71 -0.76
CA THR A 15 22.32 5.16 -0.48
C THR A 15 21.25 4.08 -0.33
N ALA A 16 21.42 3.20 0.64
CA ALA A 16 20.30 2.59 1.36
C ALA A 16 20.25 3.28 2.72
N SER A 17 19.08 3.78 3.12
CA SER A 17 18.86 4.28 4.48
C SER A 17 19.43 3.28 5.48
N PRO A 18 20.21 3.73 6.49
CA PRO A 18 20.79 2.80 7.43
C PRO A 18 19.69 2.07 8.18
N LEU A 19 19.82 0.74 8.17
CA LEU A 19 19.29 -0.15 9.19
C LEU A 19 19.39 0.54 10.56
N SER A 20 18.25 0.90 11.13
CA SER A 20 18.17 1.17 12.57
C SER A 20 18.64 -0.11 13.29
N ALA A 21 19.76 -0.01 14.00
CA ALA A 21 20.26 -1.08 14.85
C ALA A 21 19.16 -1.48 15.85
N PRO A 22 18.97 -2.77 16.16
CA PRO A 22 17.89 -3.21 17.02
C PRO A 22 18.16 -2.67 18.44
N THR A 23 17.40 -1.65 18.82
CA THR A 23 17.40 -1.14 20.19
C THR A 23 15.99 -1.26 20.74
N GLY A 24 15.76 -2.32 21.50
CA GLY A 24 14.59 -2.43 22.37
C GLY A 24 13.31 -2.89 21.69
N ALA A 25 12.32 -3.19 22.52
CA ALA A 25 11.06 -3.83 22.17
C ALA A 25 10.30 -3.21 20.98
N LEU A 26 9.53 -4.04 20.26
CA LEU A 26 8.58 -3.58 19.26
C LEU A 26 7.51 -2.68 19.90
N VAL A 27 7.31 -1.51 19.29
CA VAL A 27 6.36 -0.50 19.76
C VAL A 27 4.92 -0.99 19.60
N LEU A 28 4.54 -1.55 18.44
CA LEU A 28 3.25 -2.21 18.25
C LEU A 28 3.30 -3.65 18.79
N ARG A 29 2.42 -3.95 19.74
CA ARG A 29 2.36 -5.24 20.45
C ARG A 29 1.30 -6.18 19.89
N ASP A 30 0.07 -5.70 19.81
CA ASP A 30 -1.06 -6.49 19.36
C ASP A 30 -2.01 -5.68 18.48
N THR A 31 -2.75 -6.41 17.66
CA THR A 31 -3.85 -5.89 16.86
C THR A 31 -5.07 -6.79 17.07
N ARG A 32 -6.24 -6.19 17.23
CA ARG A 32 -7.50 -6.90 17.38
C ARG A 32 -8.52 -6.39 16.38
N ILE A 33 -9.08 -7.29 15.60
CA ILE A 33 -10.18 -7.03 14.68
C ILE A 33 -11.46 -7.50 15.36
N VAL A 34 -12.31 -6.56 15.75
CA VAL A 34 -13.68 -6.84 16.23
C VAL A 34 -14.65 -6.37 15.17
N ALA A 35 -15.38 -7.29 14.55
CA ALA A 35 -16.24 -6.98 13.41
C ALA A 35 -17.64 -7.58 13.57
N GLU A 36 -18.62 -6.90 12.98
CA GLU A 36 -20.00 -7.37 12.87
C GLU A 36 -20.45 -7.22 11.42
N ALA A 37 -20.94 -8.31 10.83
CA ALA A 37 -21.36 -8.38 9.44
C ALA A 37 -22.83 -8.75 9.31
N CYS A 38 -23.56 -7.99 8.50
CA CYS A 38 -24.98 -8.22 8.21
C CYS A 38 -25.39 -7.57 6.89
N GLY A 39 -26.11 -8.30 6.05
CA GLY A 39 -26.82 -7.76 4.88
C GLY A 39 -25.94 -7.03 3.88
N GLY A 40 -24.72 -7.53 3.64
CA GLY A 40 -23.77 -6.91 2.70
C GLY A 40 -22.91 -5.79 3.28
N ILE A 41 -22.96 -5.55 4.59
CA ILE A 41 -22.17 -4.54 5.29
C ILE A 41 -21.34 -5.22 6.39
N VAL A 42 -20.14 -4.70 6.65
CA VAL A 42 -19.34 -5.04 7.82
C VAL A 42 -18.89 -3.77 8.55
N ARG A 43 -19.16 -3.71 9.85
CA ARG A 43 -18.59 -2.70 10.75
C ARG A 43 -17.43 -3.33 11.49
N THR A 44 -16.29 -2.66 11.52
CA THR A 44 -15.07 -3.13 12.18
C THR A 44 -14.55 -2.09 13.16
N VAL A 45 -14.18 -2.53 14.35
CA VAL A 45 -13.36 -1.81 15.31
C VAL A 45 -11.99 -2.48 15.32
N LEU A 46 -10.98 -1.76 14.84
CA LEU A 46 -9.58 -2.15 14.90
C LEU A 46 -8.97 -1.56 16.18
N GLU A 47 -8.52 -2.42 17.09
CA GLU A 47 -7.74 -2.01 18.26
C GLU A 47 -6.26 -2.33 18.06
N GLN A 48 -5.39 -1.38 18.39
CA GLN A 48 -3.93 -1.52 18.23
C GLN A 48 -3.24 -1.05 19.49
N ARG A 49 -2.46 -1.92 20.11
CA ARG A 49 -1.77 -1.67 21.38
C ARG A 49 -0.32 -1.30 21.12
N PHE A 50 0.04 -0.08 21.46
CA PHE A 50 1.39 0.46 21.41
C PHE A 50 1.97 0.58 22.81
N GLU A 51 3.23 0.22 22.99
CA GLU A 51 3.95 0.36 24.26
C GLU A 51 5.18 1.25 24.03
N ASN A 52 5.43 2.18 24.95
CA ASN A 52 6.69 2.91 25.01
C ASN A 52 7.66 2.19 25.97
N PRO A 53 8.66 1.44 25.47
CA PRO A 53 9.61 0.74 26.33
C PRO A 53 10.72 1.64 26.87
N ASN A 54 10.71 2.94 26.57
CA ASN A 54 11.79 3.87 26.87
C ASN A 54 11.50 4.69 28.13
N ASP A 55 12.57 5.29 28.68
CA ASP A 55 12.49 6.26 29.77
C ASP A 55 12.27 7.72 29.28
N ALA A 56 12.17 7.90 27.96
CA ALA A 56 11.87 9.18 27.31
C ALA A 56 10.48 9.13 26.65
N PRO A 57 9.80 10.28 26.47
CA PRO A 57 8.61 10.38 25.64
C PRO A 57 8.84 9.82 24.23
N LEU A 58 7.79 9.25 23.65
CA LEU A 58 7.85 8.61 22.33
C LEU A 58 6.80 9.20 21.39
N HIS A 59 7.22 9.50 20.16
CA HIS A 59 6.37 9.77 19.00
C HIS A 59 6.40 8.53 18.10
N VAL A 60 5.24 7.95 17.87
CA VAL A 60 5.08 6.76 17.02
C VAL A 60 4.42 7.16 15.71
N THR A 61 4.97 6.69 14.59
CA THR A 61 4.32 6.74 13.28
C THR A 61 4.12 5.30 12.80
N TYR A 62 2.89 4.94 12.46
CA TYR A 62 2.55 3.64 11.89
C TYR A 62 1.70 3.81 10.63
N SER A 63 2.21 3.31 9.51
CA SER A 63 1.43 3.17 8.30
C SER A 63 0.61 1.89 8.40
N LEU A 64 -0.69 1.94 8.12
CA LEU A 64 -1.56 0.78 8.20
C LEU A 64 -2.45 0.68 6.97
N PRO A 65 -2.70 -0.54 6.48
CA PRO A 65 -3.68 -0.74 5.43
C PRO A 65 -5.09 -0.77 6.03
N LEU A 66 -6.06 -0.16 5.34
CA LEU A 66 -7.49 -0.32 5.62
C LEU A 66 -8.23 -0.73 4.33
N PRO A 67 -9.43 -1.35 4.42
CA PRO A 67 -10.19 -1.74 3.24
C PRO A 67 -10.50 -0.55 2.32
N LEU A 68 -10.39 -0.75 1.00
CA LEU A 68 -10.56 0.30 -0.02
C LEU A 68 -11.87 1.09 0.12
N ASP A 69 -12.96 0.35 0.32
CA ASP A 69 -14.32 0.87 0.34
C ASP A 69 -14.79 1.22 1.76
N ALA A 70 -13.87 1.28 2.73
CA ALA A 70 -14.19 1.60 4.11
C ALA A 70 -14.40 3.10 4.32
N ALA A 71 -15.50 3.45 4.96
CA ALA A 71 -15.70 4.73 5.61
C ALA A 71 -15.07 4.66 7.01
N VAL A 72 -13.97 5.37 7.25
CA VAL A 72 -13.37 5.50 8.59
C VAL A 72 -14.13 6.59 9.35
N VAL A 73 -14.90 6.20 10.37
CA VAL A 73 -15.94 7.04 11.00
C VAL A 73 -15.63 7.44 12.44
N ALA A 74 -14.68 6.78 13.10
CA ALA A 74 -14.25 7.20 14.43
C ALA A 74 -12.82 6.79 14.72
N PHE A 75 -12.15 7.63 15.49
CA PHE A 75 -10.83 7.35 16.03
C PHE A 75 -10.77 7.75 17.52
N SER A 76 -10.08 6.97 18.34
CA SER A 76 -9.79 7.33 19.73
C SER A 76 -8.51 6.64 20.17
N PHE A 77 -7.91 7.12 21.24
CA PHE A 77 -6.86 6.38 21.91
C PHE A 77 -7.09 6.36 23.42
N VAL A 78 -6.67 5.27 24.05
CA VAL A 78 -6.75 5.04 25.48
C VAL A 78 -5.34 5.13 26.04
N LEU A 79 -5.12 6.02 27.01
CA LEU A 79 -3.86 6.17 27.73
C LEU A 79 -4.14 6.01 29.23
N GLY A 80 -3.63 4.91 29.82
CA GLY A 80 -4.01 4.52 31.18
C GLY A 80 -5.49 4.17 31.26
N ASP A 81 -6.24 4.86 32.12
CA ASP A 81 -7.69 4.73 32.31
C ASP A 81 -8.51 5.74 31.49
N ARG A 82 -7.84 6.64 30.75
CA ARG A 82 -8.50 7.74 30.03
C ARG A 82 -8.70 7.38 28.57
N THR A 83 -9.92 7.50 28.10
CA THR A 83 -10.24 7.47 26.66
C THR A 83 -10.29 8.89 26.12
N ILE A 84 -9.51 9.16 25.07
CA ILE A 84 -9.44 10.44 24.41
C ILE A 84 -10.05 10.28 23.02
N THR A 85 -11.24 10.85 22.85
CA THR A 85 -12.01 10.79 21.60
C THR A 85 -11.48 11.82 20.60
N SER A 86 -11.42 11.44 19.32
CA SER A 86 -11.02 12.37 18.25
C SER A 86 -12.19 13.21 17.73
N GLU A 87 -11.85 14.31 17.07
CA GLU A 87 -12.75 15.10 16.24
C GLU A 87 -12.28 15.05 14.79
N ILE A 88 -13.23 14.97 13.85
CA ILE A 88 -12.94 15.13 12.43
C ILE A 88 -12.76 16.63 12.13
N ASP A 89 -11.71 16.98 11.40
CA ASP A 89 -11.47 18.35 10.93
C ASP A 89 -10.86 18.33 9.53
N ARG A 90 -10.71 19.51 8.93
CA ARG A 90 -9.91 19.68 7.70
C ARG A 90 -8.50 19.17 7.98
N ARG A 91 -7.91 18.43 7.03
CA ARG A 91 -6.62 17.76 7.22
C ARG A 91 -5.53 18.70 7.75
N ASP A 92 -5.36 19.85 7.12
CA ASP A 92 -4.32 20.82 7.52
C ASP A 92 -4.56 21.36 8.94
N ARG A 93 -5.83 21.61 9.32
CA ARG A 93 -6.19 22.10 10.65
C ARG A 93 -6.03 21.02 11.72
N ALA A 94 -6.40 19.77 11.41
CA ALA A 94 -6.17 18.62 12.29
C ALA A 94 -4.68 18.42 12.56
N ARG A 95 -3.86 18.52 11.52
CA ARG A 95 -2.39 18.48 11.60
C ARG A 95 -1.83 19.60 12.46
N GLU A 96 -2.28 20.84 12.25
CA GLU A 96 -1.89 22.00 13.08
C GLU A 96 -2.22 21.77 14.56
N ARG A 97 -3.44 21.32 14.87
CA ARG A 97 -3.87 20.99 16.24
C ARG A 97 -3.02 19.89 16.87
N PHE A 98 -2.70 18.84 16.11
CA PHE A 98 -1.85 17.75 16.57
C PHE A 98 -0.45 18.27 16.92
N GLU A 99 0.19 19.02 16.03
CA GLU A 99 1.55 19.52 16.28
C GLU A 99 1.60 20.51 17.45
N ASP A 100 0.59 21.36 17.59
CA ASP A 100 0.46 22.27 18.73
C ASP A 100 0.28 21.54 20.06
N ALA A 101 -0.54 20.49 20.07
CA ALA A 101 -0.72 19.64 21.24
C ALA A 101 0.58 18.97 21.65
N VAL A 102 1.30 18.37 20.68
CA VAL A 102 2.58 17.71 20.93
C VAL A 102 3.62 18.73 21.43
N ALA A 103 3.71 19.92 20.84
CA ALA A 103 4.63 20.97 21.27
C ALA A 103 4.30 21.51 22.67
N SER A 104 3.02 21.45 23.05
CA SER A 104 2.55 21.86 24.38
C SER A 104 2.56 20.71 25.40
N GLY A 105 3.10 19.53 25.05
CA GLY A 105 3.29 18.42 25.98
C GLY A 105 2.08 17.54 26.22
N HIS A 106 1.04 17.72 25.41
CA HIS A 106 -0.16 16.89 25.45
C HIS A 106 0.10 15.65 24.59
N SER A 107 -0.34 14.49 25.06
CA SER A 107 -0.48 13.33 24.18
C SER A 107 -1.56 13.65 23.15
N ALA A 108 -1.24 13.37 21.89
CA ALA A 108 -2.16 13.57 20.80
C ALA A 108 -2.04 12.41 19.82
N ALA A 109 -3.12 12.13 19.11
CA ALA A 109 -3.12 11.16 18.04
C ALA A 109 -3.77 11.73 16.79
N LEU A 110 -3.30 11.31 15.63
CA LEU A 110 -3.76 11.78 14.33
C LEU A 110 -3.90 10.57 13.38
N LEU A 111 -4.97 10.56 12.59
CA LEU A 111 -5.23 9.52 11.60
C LEU A 111 -5.54 10.14 10.23
N GLU A 112 -4.65 9.93 9.26
CA GLU A 112 -4.74 10.51 7.91
C GLU A 112 -4.79 9.43 6.82
N GLU A 113 -5.53 9.72 5.73
CA GLU A 113 -5.52 8.93 4.49
C GLU A 113 -4.42 9.45 3.55
N GLU A 114 -3.45 8.61 3.20
CA GLU A 114 -2.40 8.90 2.22
C GLU A 114 -2.73 8.36 0.83
N ARG A 115 -3.39 7.20 0.79
CA ARG A 115 -4.04 6.61 -0.37
C ARG A 115 -5.33 5.96 0.10
N SER A 116 -6.23 5.60 -0.82
CA SER A 116 -7.53 5.00 -0.49
C SER A 116 -7.45 3.76 0.41
N THR A 117 -6.30 3.08 0.46
CA THR A 117 -6.05 1.91 1.34
C THR A 117 -4.85 2.09 2.26
N VAL A 118 -4.17 3.25 2.26
CA VAL A 118 -2.96 3.50 3.06
C VAL A 118 -3.25 4.67 3.99
N PHE A 119 -3.24 4.38 5.28
CA PHE A 119 -3.45 5.36 6.32
C PHE A 119 -2.17 5.51 7.12
N THR A 120 -2.00 6.69 7.73
CA THR A 120 -0.95 6.93 8.70
C THR A 120 -1.58 7.30 10.02
N GLN A 121 -1.20 6.55 11.05
CA GLN A 121 -1.49 6.84 12.44
C GLN A 121 -0.24 7.42 13.10
N GLU A 122 -0.39 8.60 13.69
CA GLU A 122 0.65 9.21 14.51
C GLU A 122 0.17 9.36 15.94
N ILE A 123 1.02 8.99 16.89
CA ILE A 123 0.77 9.15 18.33
C ILE A 123 1.96 9.89 18.92
N GLY A 124 1.76 11.17 19.24
CA GLY A 124 2.77 12.03 19.83
C GLY A 124 2.70 12.02 21.35
N ASN A 125 3.85 12.26 21.99
CA ASN A 125 4.00 12.34 23.45
C ASN A 125 3.42 11.13 24.19
N VAL A 126 3.72 9.90 23.76
CA VAL A 126 3.46 8.70 24.56
C VAL A 126 4.39 8.74 25.77
N PRO A 127 3.87 8.77 27.01
CA PRO A 127 4.73 8.88 28.20
C PRO A 127 5.70 7.71 28.35
N PRO A 128 6.83 7.89 29.06
CA PRO A 128 7.76 6.80 29.37
C PRO A 128 7.05 5.61 30.02
N ARG A 129 7.42 4.39 29.61
CA ARG A 129 6.86 3.12 30.15
C ARG A 129 5.34 2.98 30.04
N ALA A 130 4.68 3.86 29.28
CA ALA A 130 3.24 3.86 29.14
C ALA A 130 2.78 3.02 27.95
N GLU A 131 1.51 2.68 27.99
CA GLU A 131 0.81 1.99 26.92
C GLU A 131 -0.31 2.85 26.37
N VAL A 132 -0.51 2.77 25.06
CA VAL A 132 -1.62 3.40 24.35
C VAL A 132 -2.36 2.35 23.54
N VAL A 133 -3.68 2.32 23.66
CA VAL A 133 -4.55 1.53 22.77
C VAL A 133 -5.26 2.46 21.82
N ALA A 134 -4.90 2.42 20.55
CA ALA A 134 -5.62 3.13 19.51
C ALA A 134 -6.81 2.31 19.01
N ARG A 135 -7.95 2.96 18.79
CA ARG A 135 -9.18 2.34 18.29
C ARG A 135 -9.68 3.08 17.06
N ILE A 136 -9.83 2.37 15.95
CA ILE A 136 -10.34 2.88 14.68
C ILE A 136 -11.65 2.15 14.36
N THR A 137 -12.73 2.90 14.15
CA THR A 137 -14.02 2.34 13.71
C THR A 137 -14.23 2.65 12.23
N LEU A 138 -14.58 1.63 11.47
CA LEU A 138 -14.84 1.74 10.03
C LEU A 138 -16.01 0.88 9.58
N ASP A 139 -16.72 1.38 8.59
CA ASP A 139 -17.86 0.72 7.94
C ASP A 139 -17.48 0.41 6.48
N ALA A 140 -17.67 -0.82 6.02
CA ALA A 140 -17.35 -1.21 4.65
C ALA A 140 -18.46 -2.06 4.02
N LEU A 141 -18.55 -2.02 2.69
CA LEU A 141 -19.36 -2.96 1.92
C LEU A 141 -18.65 -4.31 1.83
N LEU A 142 -19.41 -5.39 1.96
CA LEU A 142 -18.93 -6.74 1.71
C LEU A 142 -18.88 -7.00 0.20
N THR A 143 -17.85 -7.73 -0.22
CA THR A 143 -17.79 -8.20 -1.60
C THR A 143 -18.73 -9.38 -1.77
N TYR A 144 -19.63 -9.31 -2.76
CA TYR A 144 -20.45 -10.45 -3.14
C TYR A 144 -19.79 -11.22 -4.28
N ALA A 145 -19.44 -12.47 -4.00
CA ALA A 145 -18.96 -13.42 -4.98
C ALA A 145 -20.11 -14.33 -5.45
N HIS A 146 -20.29 -14.39 -6.76
CA HIS A 146 -21.18 -15.38 -7.37
C HIS A 146 -20.38 -16.64 -7.70
N GLU A 147 -20.75 -17.76 -7.08
CA GLU A 147 -20.32 -19.09 -7.49
C GLU A 147 -21.50 -19.80 -8.16
N PRO A 148 -21.28 -20.66 -9.17
CA PRO A 148 -22.36 -21.27 -9.97
C PRO A 148 -23.49 -21.91 -9.15
N SER A 149 -23.19 -22.38 -7.94
CA SER A 149 -24.13 -23.04 -7.03
C SER A 149 -24.55 -22.20 -5.82
N ARG A 150 -23.90 -21.08 -5.51
CA ARG A 150 -24.13 -20.32 -4.26
C ARG A 150 -23.68 -18.86 -4.33
N GLY A 151 -24.31 -18.02 -3.51
CA GLY A 151 -23.89 -16.65 -3.24
C GLY A 151 -22.99 -16.59 -2.02
N VAL A 152 -21.81 -16.01 -2.16
CA VAL A 152 -20.80 -15.96 -1.09
C VAL A 152 -20.51 -14.51 -0.74
N TRP A 153 -20.71 -14.14 0.52
CA TRP A 153 -20.19 -12.89 1.07
C TRP A 153 -18.72 -13.08 1.43
N GLU A 154 -17.88 -12.11 1.10
CA GLU A 154 -16.48 -12.06 1.48
C GLU A 154 -16.21 -10.81 2.31
N ALA A 155 -15.78 -11.01 3.56
CA ALA A 155 -15.15 -9.99 4.38
C ALA A 155 -13.62 -10.12 4.25
N ARG A 156 -12.97 -9.03 3.84
CA ARG A 156 -11.51 -8.96 3.70
C ARG A 156 -10.99 -7.77 4.47
N PHE A 157 -10.08 -8.03 5.42
CA PHE A 157 -9.40 -7.00 6.19
C PHE A 157 -7.89 -7.07 5.93
N PRO A 158 -7.27 -6.04 5.34
CA PRO A 158 -5.85 -6.05 5.07
C PRO A 158 -5.02 -5.79 6.33
N THR A 159 -3.85 -6.42 6.45
CA THR A 159 -2.99 -6.27 7.65
C THR A 159 -1.53 -5.94 7.35
N THR A 160 -1.13 -5.92 6.07
CA THR A 160 0.25 -5.64 5.68
C THR A 160 0.34 -4.74 4.46
N LEU A 161 1.48 -4.06 4.32
CA LEU A 161 1.85 -3.21 3.19
C LEU A 161 3.16 -3.70 2.60
N ALA A 162 3.28 -3.64 1.27
CA ALA A 162 4.49 -3.98 0.54
C ALA A 162 5.17 -2.74 -0.04
N PRO A 163 6.51 -2.75 -0.24
CA PRO A 163 7.20 -1.68 -0.92
C PRO A 163 6.67 -1.49 -2.35
N ARG A 164 6.66 -0.24 -2.83
CA ARG A 164 6.11 0.12 -4.14
C ARG A 164 7.19 0.55 -5.10
N TYR A 165 7.02 0.20 -6.37
CA TYR A 165 7.78 0.72 -7.50
C TYR A 165 7.37 2.17 -7.79
N LEU A 166 8.32 3.09 -7.67
CA LEU A 166 8.09 4.53 -7.82
C LEU A 166 8.44 5.06 -9.22
N GLY A 167 8.99 4.22 -10.10
CA GLY A 167 9.48 4.64 -11.41
C GLY A 167 10.75 5.48 -11.34
N GLU A 168 10.92 6.39 -12.28
CA GLU A 168 12.04 7.34 -12.30
C GLU A 168 11.96 8.32 -11.10
N SER A 169 13.13 8.78 -10.65
CA SER A 169 13.22 9.74 -9.53
C SER A 169 12.40 10.99 -9.81
N GLY A 170 11.53 11.35 -8.86
CA GLY A 170 10.64 12.52 -8.96
C GLY A 170 9.32 12.27 -9.70
N ARG A 171 9.06 11.07 -10.26
CA ARG A 171 7.76 10.72 -10.87
C ARG A 171 6.62 10.78 -9.84
N VAL A 172 6.83 10.15 -8.68
CA VAL A 172 5.89 10.18 -7.56
C VAL A 172 6.30 11.31 -6.62
N VAL A 173 5.62 12.45 -6.74
CA VAL A 173 5.92 13.68 -5.97
C VAL A 173 5.87 13.43 -4.46
N ASP A 174 5.00 12.54 -4.01
CA ASP A 174 4.75 12.24 -2.61
C ASP A 174 5.20 10.83 -2.20
N ALA A 175 6.29 10.35 -2.81
CA ALA A 175 6.87 9.02 -2.60
C ALA A 175 7.05 8.62 -1.13
N SER A 176 7.38 9.56 -0.24
CA SER A 176 7.57 9.31 1.19
C SER A 176 6.30 8.81 1.90
N LYS A 177 5.12 9.12 1.37
CA LYS A 177 3.81 8.70 1.92
C LYS A 177 3.43 7.26 1.56
N VAL A 178 4.13 6.69 0.59
CA VAL A 178 3.85 5.36 0.04
C VAL A 178 5.08 4.45 0.03
N THR A 179 6.09 4.85 0.81
CA THR A 179 7.29 4.06 1.10
C THR A 179 7.17 3.52 2.52
N PHE A 180 7.37 2.22 2.68
CA PHE A 180 7.16 1.53 3.94
C PHE A 180 8.41 0.79 4.38
N ASP A 181 8.72 0.87 5.68
CA ASP A 181 9.79 0.09 6.28
C ASP A 181 9.34 -1.36 6.40
N VAL A 182 9.97 -2.26 5.63
CA VAL A 182 9.63 -3.68 5.63
C VAL A 182 10.81 -4.50 6.12
N ARG A 183 10.56 -5.43 7.04
CA ARG A 183 11.55 -6.32 7.63
C ARG A 183 11.22 -7.77 7.32
N GLU A 184 12.20 -8.49 6.79
CA GLU A 184 12.07 -9.91 6.48
C GLU A 184 11.92 -10.78 7.72
N HIS A 185 12.65 -10.48 8.80
CA HIS A 185 12.62 -11.27 10.02
C HIS A 185 12.12 -10.43 11.21
N MET A 186 10.93 -10.76 11.70
CA MET A 186 10.35 -10.21 12.94
C MET A 186 9.89 -11.34 13.88
N PRO A 187 10.83 -11.97 14.61
CA PRO A 187 10.53 -13.15 15.42
C PRO A 187 9.50 -12.91 16.54
N LEU A 188 9.43 -11.67 17.06
CA LEU A 188 8.44 -11.23 18.06
C LEU A 188 7.45 -10.22 17.48
N GLY A 189 7.24 -10.24 16.15
CA GLY A 189 6.37 -9.31 15.43
C GLY A 189 4.95 -9.24 16.00
N PRO A 190 4.22 -8.13 15.77
CA PRO A 190 2.86 -7.96 16.24
C PRO A 190 1.97 -9.10 15.72
N ARG A 191 0.96 -9.44 16.53
CA ARG A 191 -0.02 -10.49 16.22
C ARG A 191 -1.41 -9.90 16.10
N VAL A 192 -2.22 -10.48 15.22
CA VAL A 192 -3.62 -10.12 15.02
C VAL A 192 -4.53 -11.18 15.62
N THR A 193 -5.60 -10.74 16.28
CA THR A 193 -6.72 -11.56 16.72
C THR A 193 -8.00 -11.15 15.99
N LEU A 194 -8.94 -12.09 15.84
CA LEU A 194 -10.20 -11.89 15.12
C LEU A 194 -11.39 -12.28 15.99
N SER A 195 -12.39 -11.41 16.03
CA SER A 195 -13.74 -11.70 16.48
C SER A 195 -14.73 -11.11 15.49
N LEU A 196 -15.25 -11.93 14.57
CA LEU A 196 -16.23 -11.54 13.57
C LEU A 196 -17.59 -12.16 13.91
N VAL A 197 -18.60 -11.33 14.14
CA VAL A 197 -19.98 -11.75 14.35
C VAL A 197 -20.74 -11.67 13.02
N VAL A 198 -21.07 -12.82 12.45
CA VAL A 198 -21.91 -12.92 11.25
C VAL A 198 -23.37 -13.06 11.68
N ARG A 199 -24.19 -12.03 11.40
CA ARG A 199 -25.63 -12.03 11.68
C ARG A 199 -26.49 -12.53 10.53
N ASP A 200 -25.90 -12.71 9.35
CA ASP A 200 -26.61 -13.27 8.21
C ASP A 200 -27.09 -14.70 8.49
N ALA A 201 -28.29 -15.01 8.01
CA ALA A 201 -28.77 -16.38 7.96
C ALA A 201 -27.87 -17.18 7.00
N LEU A 202 -27.23 -18.22 7.53
CA LEU A 202 -26.36 -19.10 6.75
C LEU A 202 -27.18 -20.16 6.02
N ALA A 203 -26.72 -20.55 4.82
CA ALA A 203 -27.28 -21.71 4.13
C ALA A 203 -27.20 -22.99 4.99
N ALA A 204 -28.22 -23.86 4.88
CA ALA A 204 -28.31 -25.05 5.71
C ALA A 204 -27.07 -25.95 5.58
N GLY A 205 -26.49 -26.35 6.71
CA GLY A 205 -25.29 -27.20 6.76
C GLY A 205 -23.99 -26.51 6.35
N ARG A 206 -23.99 -25.19 6.14
CA ARG A 206 -22.80 -24.40 5.80
C ARG A 206 -22.31 -23.59 7.01
N SER A 207 -21.01 -23.40 7.06
CA SER A 207 -20.31 -22.54 8.02
C SER A 207 -19.38 -21.58 7.28
N PRO A 208 -18.98 -20.47 7.91
CA PRO A 208 -17.94 -19.61 7.36
C PRO A 208 -16.65 -20.40 7.11
N GLU A 209 -15.92 -20.00 6.06
CA GLU A 209 -14.63 -20.55 5.65
C GLU A 209 -13.62 -19.42 5.42
N SER A 210 -12.33 -19.73 5.41
CA SER A 210 -11.27 -18.73 5.20
C SER A 210 -10.17 -19.30 4.31
N PRO A 211 -9.87 -18.67 3.16
CA PRO A 211 -8.76 -19.08 2.31
C PRO A 211 -7.40 -18.59 2.84
N SER A 212 -7.39 -17.69 3.83
CA SER A 212 -6.19 -16.97 4.29
C SER A 212 -5.59 -17.54 5.57
N HIS A 213 -6.45 -17.93 6.51
CA HIS A 213 -6.10 -18.33 7.87
C HIS A 213 -7.01 -19.46 8.36
N PRO A 214 -6.53 -20.34 9.24
CA PRO A 214 -7.41 -21.29 9.92
C PRO A 214 -8.38 -20.53 10.84
N ILE A 215 -9.66 -20.90 10.79
CA ILE A 215 -10.72 -20.30 11.60
C ILE A 215 -11.49 -21.36 12.37
N GLN A 216 -12.15 -20.94 13.44
CA GLN A 216 -13.15 -21.70 14.16
C GLN A 216 -14.43 -20.88 14.27
N CYS A 217 -15.57 -21.59 14.28
CA CYS A 217 -16.88 -20.96 14.31
C CYS A 217 -17.67 -21.48 15.53
N ALA A 218 -18.31 -20.56 16.25
CA ALA A 218 -19.23 -20.87 17.32
C ALA A 218 -20.60 -20.24 17.03
N LYS A 219 -21.69 -20.90 17.44
CA LYS A 219 -23.03 -20.31 17.39
C LYS A 219 -23.27 -19.47 18.64
N ASP A 220 -23.83 -18.29 18.44
CA ASP A 220 -24.31 -17.41 19.51
C ASP A 220 -25.73 -16.94 19.16
N GLY A 221 -26.73 -17.64 19.69
CA GLY A 221 -28.12 -17.48 19.27
C GLY A 221 -28.29 -17.74 17.77
N ALA A 222 -28.79 -16.73 17.04
CA ALA A 222 -28.92 -16.77 15.58
C ALA A 222 -27.63 -16.39 14.83
N ALA A 223 -26.67 -15.77 15.52
CA ALA A 223 -25.41 -15.32 14.93
C ALA A 223 -24.35 -16.43 14.93
N THR A 224 -23.34 -16.25 14.08
CA THR A 224 -22.15 -17.11 14.05
C THR A 224 -20.92 -16.27 14.37
N VAL A 225 -20.19 -16.61 15.43
CA VAL A 225 -18.96 -15.95 15.83
C VAL A 225 -17.78 -16.70 15.21
N VAL A 226 -16.95 -15.99 14.46
CA VAL A 226 -15.74 -16.49 13.80
C VAL A 226 -14.52 -15.92 14.51
N THR A 227 -13.60 -16.80 14.90
CA THR A 227 -12.29 -16.43 15.44
C THR A 227 -11.19 -17.23 14.72
N PHE A 228 -9.93 -16.87 14.91
CA PHE A 228 -8.84 -17.74 14.45
C PHE A 228 -8.86 -19.09 15.18
N GLY A 229 -8.48 -20.15 14.46
CA GLY A 229 -8.25 -21.47 15.03
C GLY A 229 -6.85 -21.59 15.65
N GLY A 230 -6.57 -22.73 16.28
CA GLY A 230 -5.25 -23.00 16.88
C GLY A 230 -4.95 -22.09 18.07
N GLU A 231 -3.82 -21.38 18.02
CA GLU A 231 -3.37 -20.45 19.08
C GLU A 231 -4.21 -19.17 19.18
N GLY A 232 -5.19 -18.97 18.30
CA GLY A 232 -6.14 -17.86 18.35
C GLY A 232 -5.59 -16.51 17.86
N HIS A 233 -4.37 -16.46 17.35
CA HIS A 233 -3.73 -15.26 16.84
C HIS A 233 -2.80 -15.56 15.64
N MET A 234 -2.63 -14.60 14.74
CA MET A 234 -1.90 -14.77 13.47
C MET A 234 -0.87 -13.65 13.26
N PRO A 235 0.19 -13.83 12.44
CA PRO A 235 1.06 -12.73 12.04
C PRO A 235 0.32 -11.72 11.14
N LEU A 236 0.78 -10.46 11.13
CA LEU A 236 0.28 -9.43 10.20
C LEU A 236 1.04 -9.49 8.86
N ASP A 237 1.00 -10.64 8.18
CA ASP A 237 1.75 -10.87 6.93
C ASP A 237 0.86 -11.04 5.69
N ARG A 238 -0.48 -11.07 5.85
CA ARG A 238 -1.46 -11.20 4.76
C ARG A 238 -2.87 -10.79 5.20
N ASP A 239 -3.73 -10.46 4.27
CA ASP A 239 -5.14 -10.17 4.53
C ASP A 239 -5.87 -11.28 5.32
N VAL A 240 -6.73 -10.88 6.25
CA VAL A 240 -7.71 -11.75 6.90
C VAL A 240 -8.96 -11.81 6.03
N VAL A 241 -9.27 -12.99 5.50
CA VAL A 241 -10.38 -13.22 4.58
C VAL A 241 -11.33 -14.26 5.17
N VAL A 242 -12.59 -13.90 5.37
CA VAL A 242 -13.65 -14.82 5.79
C VAL A 242 -14.78 -14.78 4.78
N ARG A 243 -15.24 -15.96 4.36
CA ARG A 243 -16.31 -16.17 3.39
C ARG A 243 -17.46 -16.94 4.00
N TRP A 244 -18.69 -16.58 3.68
CA TRP A 244 -19.86 -17.36 4.10
C TRP A 244 -20.99 -17.27 3.09
N ASP A 245 -21.81 -18.32 3.09
CA ASP A 245 -22.97 -18.43 2.21
C ASP A 245 -24.13 -17.67 2.84
N GLY A 246 -24.44 -16.49 2.29
CA GLY A 246 -25.67 -15.79 2.63
C GLY A 246 -26.89 -16.54 2.10
N ALA A 247 -27.99 -16.55 2.85
CA ALA A 247 -29.27 -17.02 2.33
C ALA A 247 -29.59 -16.29 1.01
N ARG A 248 -29.78 -17.05 -0.08
CA ARG A 248 -30.03 -16.50 -1.41
C ARG A 248 -31.35 -15.73 -1.37
N ALA A 249 -31.36 -14.48 -1.85
CA ALA A 249 -32.62 -13.80 -2.09
C ALA A 249 -33.33 -14.53 -3.24
N GLU A 250 -34.44 -15.20 -2.92
CA GLU A 250 -35.23 -15.99 -3.88
C GLU A 250 -36.04 -15.13 -4.86
N SER A 251 -36.06 -13.79 -4.66
CA SER A 251 -36.80 -12.84 -5.50
C SER A 251 -35.89 -11.90 -6.30
N SER A 252 -36.28 -11.61 -7.54
CA SER A 252 -35.65 -10.56 -8.36
C SER A 252 -36.11 -9.17 -7.92
N GLY A 253 -35.22 -8.17 -8.00
CA GLY A 253 -35.50 -6.79 -7.60
C GLY A 253 -34.57 -6.31 -6.50
N ALA A 254 -34.98 -6.38 -5.23
CA ALA A 254 -34.16 -6.00 -4.09
C ALA A 254 -34.12 -7.08 -3.01
N ALA A 255 -32.90 -7.44 -2.56
CA ALA A 255 -32.68 -8.44 -1.52
C ALA A 255 -32.65 -7.85 -0.10
N HIS A 256 -31.97 -6.72 0.04
CA HIS A 256 -31.75 -6.05 1.33
C HIS A 256 -31.89 -4.55 1.15
N VAL A 257 -32.56 -3.91 2.11
CA VAL A 257 -32.70 -2.47 2.18
C VAL A 257 -32.31 -2.07 3.60
N HIS A 258 -31.16 -1.42 3.74
CA HIS A 258 -30.78 -0.76 4.98
C HIS A 258 -31.20 0.69 4.89
N VAL A 259 -31.87 1.20 5.92
CA VAL A 259 -32.34 2.59 5.94
C VAL A 259 -31.89 3.26 7.22
N ASP A 260 -31.38 4.47 7.06
CA ASP A 260 -31.00 5.37 8.14
C ASP A 260 -31.70 6.72 7.95
N ARG A 261 -32.10 7.36 9.05
CA ARG A 261 -32.82 8.63 9.04
C ARG A 261 -31.96 9.69 9.70
N ASP A 262 -31.81 10.80 8.99
CA ASP A 262 -31.25 12.04 9.51
C ASP A 262 -32.39 13.07 9.69
N GLU A 263 -32.07 14.23 10.27
CA GLU A 263 -33.03 15.34 10.44
C GLU A 263 -33.64 15.76 9.10
N ASP A 264 -32.82 15.85 8.04
CA ASP A 264 -33.21 16.41 6.74
C ASP A 264 -33.39 15.37 5.62
N ALA A 265 -32.95 14.12 5.81
CA ALA A 265 -32.89 13.14 4.72
C ALA A 265 -33.04 11.69 5.18
N VAL A 266 -33.27 10.81 4.21
CA VAL A 266 -33.23 9.36 4.40
C VAL A 266 -32.06 8.82 3.57
N TYR A 267 -31.22 8.00 4.19
CA TYR A 267 -30.15 7.27 3.49
C TYR A 267 -30.57 5.81 3.35
N ALA A 268 -30.37 5.24 2.17
CA ALA A 268 -30.67 3.84 1.92
C ALA A 268 -29.51 3.14 1.21
N LEU A 269 -29.28 1.88 1.56
CA LEU A 269 -28.44 0.97 0.80
C LEU A 269 -29.33 -0.16 0.27
N VAL A 270 -29.45 -0.25 -1.06
CA VAL A 270 -30.29 -1.24 -1.74
C VAL A 270 -29.41 -2.26 -2.46
N THR A 271 -29.60 -3.53 -2.14
CA THR A 271 -28.99 -4.64 -2.90
C THR A 271 -29.89 -5.00 -4.07
N VAL A 272 -29.51 -4.61 -5.29
CA VAL A 272 -30.25 -4.89 -6.53
C VAL A 272 -29.84 -6.26 -7.06
N VAL A 273 -30.80 -7.17 -7.19
CA VAL A 273 -30.55 -8.56 -7.61
C VAL A 273 -30.96 -8.77 -9.07
N PRO A 274 -30.10 -9.35 -9.92
CA PRO A 274 -30.44 -9.66 -11.31
C PRO A 274 -31.59 -10.69 -11.40
N PRO A 275 -32.39 -10.67 -12.48
CA PRO A 275 -33.37 -11.72 -12.74
C PRO A 275 -32.75 -13.12 -12.76
N ALA A 276 -33.34 -14.08 -12.05
CA ALA A 276 -32.89 -15.46 -12.03
C ALA A 276 -33.17 -16.18 -13.37
N GLY A 277 -32.33 -17.17 -13.72
CA GLY A 277 -32.59 -18.13 -14.79
C GLY A 277 -32.50 -17.60 -16.22
N ARG A 278 -32.03 -16.35 -16.44
CA ARG A 278 -31.87 -15.79 -17.79
C ARG A 278 -30.52 -16.12 -18.39
N GLN A 279 -30.54 -16.81 -19.53
CA GLN A 279 -29.38 -16.96 -20.40
C GLN A 279 -29.25 -15.72 -21.28
N VAL A 280 -28.12 -15.04 -21.17
CA VAL A 280 -27.76 -13.97 -22.09
C VAL A 280 -27.26 -14.61 -23.38
N ARG A 281 -27.63 -14.07 -24.54
CA ARG A 281 -27.11 -14.55 -25.83
C ARG A 281 -25.59 -14.36 -25.84
N ALA A 282 -24.85 -15.46 -25.87
CA ALA A 282 -23.39 -15.43 -25.89
C ALA A 282 -22.91 -14.68 -27.15
N VAL A 283 -22.28 -13.53 -26.94
CA VAL A 283 -21.53 -12.82 -27.98
C VAL A 283 -20.10 -13.33 -27.89
N PRO A 284 -19.43 -13.64 -29.02
CA PRO A 284 -18.02 -14.01 -29.00
C PRO A 284 -17.18 -12.97 -28.25
N ARG A 285 -16.31 -13.46 -27.37
CA ARG A 285 -15.46 -12.66 -26.48
C ARG A 285 -14.15 -12.30 -27.18
N ASP A 286 -13.62 -11.13 -26.83
CA ASP A 286 -12.25 -10.75 -27.12
C ASP A 286 -11.53 -10.56 -25.79
N LEU A 287 -10.79 -11.58 -25.37
CA LEU A 287 -10.09 -11.58 -24.10
C LEU A 287 -8.64 -11.16 -24.29
N THR A 288 -8.28 -10.01 -23.71
CA THR A 288 -6.90 -9.60 -23.51
C THR A 288 -6.50 -9.86 -22.06
N VAL A 289 -5.45 -10.67 -21.84
CA VAL A 289 -4.85 -10.85 -20.51
C VAL A 289 -3.54 -10.07 -20.48
N LEU A 290 -3.47 -9.09 -19.59
CA LEU A 290 -2.30 -8.27 -19.34
C LEU A 290 -1.65 -8.76 -18.03
N LEU A 291 -0.51 -9.45 -18.15
CA LEU A 291 0.14 -10.17 -17.06
C LEU A 291 1.41 -9.47 -16.60
N ASP A 292 1.48 -9.13 -15.31
CA ASP A 292 2.65 -8.54 -14.69
C ASP A 292 3.76 -9.58 -14.47
N THR A 293 4.96 -9.26 -14.95
CA THR A 293 6.17 -10.05 -14.80
C THR A 293 7.28 -9.27 -14.10
N SER A 294 6.95 -8.22 -13.34
CA SER A 294 7.92 -7.42 -12.58
C SER A 294 8.61 -8.20 -11.44
N GLY A 295 9.67 -7.63 -10.88
CA GLY A 295 10.47 -8.28 -9.83
C GLY A 295 9.67 -8.74 -8.60
N SER A 296 8.64 -8.00 -8.19
CA SER A 296 7.79 -8.32 -7.03
C SER A 296 6.91 -9.54 -7.27
N MET A 297 6.64 -9.87 -8.54
CA MET A 297 5.93 -11.08 -8.94
C MET A 297 6.80 -12.35 -8.81
N GLY A 298 8.09 -12.25 -8.47
CA GLY A 298 9.00 -13.38 -8.36
C GLY A 298 8.50 -14.50 -7.43
N GLY A 299 8.61 -15.76 -7.89
CA GLY A 299 8.24 -16.94 -7.11
C GLY A 299 6.74 -17.28 -7.21
N GLU A 300 6.10 -17.47 -6.05
CA GLU A 300 4.72 -17.93 -5.96
C GLU A 300 3.68 -16.95 -6.55
N PRO A 301 3.82 -15.60 -6.43
CA PRO A 301 2.90 -14.66 -7.07
C PRO A 301 2.79 -14.85 -8.60
N LEU A 302 3.91 -14.94 -9.33
CA LEU A 302 3.87 -15.21 -10.78
C LEU A 302 3.32 -16.61 -11.08
N ALA A 303 3.61 -17.61 -10.26
CA ALA A 303 3.05 -18.96 -10.43
C ALA A 303 1.51 -18.96 -10.30
N GLN A 304 0.96 -18.22 -9.33
CA GLN A 304 -0.48 -18.03 -9.16
C GLN A 304 -1.07 -17.23 -10.34
N ALA A 305 -0.41 -16.14 -10.74
CA ALA A 305 -0.84 -15.31 -11.87
C ALA A 305 -0.91 -16.10 -13.19
N LYS A 306 0.06 -16.97 -13.45
CA LYS A 306 0.05 -17.92 -14.58
C LYS A 306 -1.13 -18.90 -14.50
N ARG A 307 -1.46 -19.43 -13.32
CA ARG A 307 -2.62 -20.33 -13.14
C ARG A 307 -3.93 -19.62 -13.47
N VAL A 308 -4.11 -18.37 -13.03
CA VAL A 308 -5.27 -17.54 -13.41
C VAL A 308 -5.32 -17.34 -14.93
N ALA A 309 -4.22 -16.93 -15.55
CA ALA A 309 -4.15 -16.73 -17.00
C ALA A 309 -4.45 -18.00 -17.79
N LEU A 310 -3.91 -19.15 -17.36
CA LEU A 310 -4.17 -20.46 -17.99
C LEU A 310 -5.65 -20.85 -17.90
N ALA A 311 -6.28 -20.67 -16.74
CA ALA A 311 -7.69 -20.96 -16.54
C ALA A 311 -8.59 -20.05 -17.40
N LEU A 312 -8.23 -18.78 -17.55
CA LEU A 312 -8.91 -17.86 -18.47
C LEU A 312 -8.79 -18.31 -19.93
N VAL A 313 -7.59 -18.65 -20.40
CA VAL A 313 -7.38 -19.18 -21.77
C VAL A 313 -8.16 -20.48 -21.99
N ALA A 314 -8.21 -21.36 -20.99
CA ALA A 314 -8.94 -22.61 -21.06
C ALA A 314 -10.46 -22.38 -21.25
N SER A 315 -11.00 -21.34 -20.62
CA SER A 315 -12.44 -21.01 -20.64
C SER A 315 -12.99 -20.50 -21.98
N LEU A 316 -12.12 -20.11 -22.92
CA LEU A 316 -12.52 -19.60 -24.23
C LEU A 316 -13.12 -20.69 -25.12
N ASP A 317 -13.99 -20.35 -26.06
CA ASP A 317 -14.41 -21.24 -27.15
C ASP A 317 -13.68 -20.90 -28.46
N GLU A 318 -13.91 -21.65 -29.54
CA GLU A 318 -13.21 -21.40 -30.82
C GLU A 318 -13.66 -20.14 -31.55
N ASN A 319 -14.81 -19.56 -31.20
CA ASN A 319 -15.29 -18.28 -31.74
C ASN A 319 -14.72 -17.08 -30.99
N ASP A 320 -14.21 -17.28 -29.78
CA ASP A 320 -13.53 -16.28 -28.97
C ASP A 320 -12.12 -15.98 -29.50
N THR A 321 -11.60 -14.80 -29.17
CA THR A 321 -10.19 -14.48 -29.39
C THR A 321 -9.43 -14.26 -28.08
N VAL A 322 -8.14 -14.61 -28.11
CA VAL A 322 -7.20 -14.41 -27.01
C VAL A 322 -6.07 -13.48 -27.47
N HIS A 323 -5.73 -12.53 -26.62
CA HIS A 323 -4.54 -11.70 -26.73
C HIS A 323 -3.80 -11.73 -25.38
N LEU A 324 -2.53 -12.14 -25.39
CA LEU A 324 -1.72 -12.20 -24.17
C LEU A 324 -0.59 -11.20 -24.27
N VAL A 325 -0.49 -10.34 -23.26
CA VAL A 325 0.56 -9.32 -23.14
C VAL A 325 1.19 -9.48 -21.76
N GLU A 326 2.50 -9.69 -21.71
CA GLU A 326 3.26 -9.58 -20.47
C GLU A 326 3.88 -8.18 -20.37
N PHE A 327 4.02 -7.66 -19.15
CA PHE A 327 4.71 -6.39 -18.94
C PHE A 327 5.59 -6.43 -17.69
N SER A 328 6.74 -5.78 -17.82
CA SER A 328 7.62 -5.38 -16.73
C SER A 328 8.11 -3.97 -17.05
N SER A 329 9.32 -3.81 -17.58
CA SER A 329 9.82 -2.53 -18.08
C SER A 329 9.33 -2.16 -19.49
N ARG A 330 8.88 -3.15 -20.27
CA ARG A 330 8.25 -2.95 -21.60
C ARG A 330 7.22 -4.05 -21.83
N PRO A 331 6.10 -3.77 -22.52
CA PRO A 331 5.13 -4.80 -22.86
C PRO A 331 5.64 -5.71 -23.99
N ARG A 332 5.40 -7.01 -23.89
CA ARG A 332 5.62 -7.99 -24.97
C ARG A 332 4.39 -8.87 -25.15
N ALA A 333 3.99 -9.06 -26.40
CA ALA A 333 2.84 -9.89 -26.73
C ALA A 333 3.27 -11.30 -27.13
N PHE A 334 2.43 -12.30 -26.84
CA PHE A 334 2.58 -13.67 -27.33
C PHE A 334 2.59 -13.74 -28.87
N ARG A 335 1.74 -12.93 -29.52
CA ARG A 335 1.59 -12.77 -30.97
C ARG A 335 1.25 -11.32 -31.31
N GLU A 336 1.34 -10.96 -32.59
CA GLU A 336 0.82 -9.67 -33.06
C GLU A 336 -0.72 -9.67 -33.04
N GLY A 337 -1.28 -9.15 -31.95
CA GLY A 337 -2.71 -8.93 -31.79
C GLY A 337 -3.54 -10.17 -31.42
N PRO A 338 -4.88 -10.02 -31.36
CA PRO A 338 -5.80 -11.09 -30.96
C PRO A 338 -5.79 -12.27 -31.95
N SER A 339 -5.86 -13.49 -31.43
CA SER A 339 -5.93 -14.73 -32.21
C SER A 339 -7.14 -15.57 -31.80
N PHE A 340 -7.81 -16.25 -32.73
CA PHE A 340 -8.86 -17.20 -32.39
C PHE A 340 -8.36 -18.30 -31.45
N ALA A 341 -9.15 -18.64 -30.44
CA ALA A 341 -8.79 -19.57 -29.38
C ALA A 341 -8.93 -21.04 -29.80
N THR A 342 -8.33 -21.41 -30.95
CA THR A 342 -8.24 -22.80 -31.41
C THR A 342 -7.43 -23.66 -30.43
N PRO A 343 -7.60 -25.00 -30.45
CA PRO A 343 -6.78 -25.90 -29.62
C PRO A 343 -5.26 -25.70 -29.80
N GLU A 344 -4.80 -25.35 -31.00
CA GLU A 344 -3.40 -25.03 -31.31
C GLU A 344 -2.97 -23.73 -30.62
N THR A 345 -3.77 -22.67 -30.77
CA THR A 345 -3.49 -21.37 -30.15
C THR A 345 -3.47 -21.49 -28.63
N LYS A 346 -4.42 -22.20 -28.03
CA LYS A 346 -4.45 -22.45 -26.58
C LYS A 346 -3.21 -23.21 -26.10
N ARG A 347 -2.80 -24.28 -26.79
CA ARG A 347 -1.56 -25.02 -26.45
C ARG A 347 -0.32 -24.14 -26.52
N ALA A 348 -0.20 -23.33 -27.57
CA ALA A 348 0.93 -22.41 -27.74
C ALA A 348 0.92 -21.28 -26.69
N ALA A 349 -0.26 -20.74 -26.37
CA ALA A 349 -0.44 -19.76 -25.30
C ALA A 349 -0.02 -20.33 -23.94
N SER A 350 -0.42 -21.57 -23.61
CA SER A 350 -0.02 -22.23 -22.37
C SER A 350 1.49 -22.43 -22.27
N ALA A 351 2.16 -22.80 -23.37
CA ALA A 351 3.61 -22.94 -23.42
C ALA A 351 4.33 -21.59 -23.23
N TRP A 352 3.79 -20.52 -23.81
CA TRP A 352 4.32 -19.17 -23.64
C TRP A 352 4.14 -18.66 -22.19
N LEU A 353 2.96 -18.85 -21.59
CA LEU A 353 2.72 -18.52 -20.19
C LEU A 353 3.67 -19.28 -19.26
N ALA A 354 3.94 -20.56 -19.54
CA ALA A 354 4.87 -21.36 -18.77
C ALA A 354 6.30 -20.79 -18.79
N SER A 355 6.75 -20.21 -19.92
CA SER A 355 8.11 -19.71 -20.09
C SER A 355 8.41 -18.35 -19.47
N LEU A 356 7.38 -17.60 -19.04
CA LEU A 356 7.56 -16.26 -18.46
C LEU A 356 8.37 -16.30 -17.16
N VAL A 357 9.22 -15.30 -16.93
CA VAL A 357 10.03 -15.18 -15.72
C VAL A 357 9.93 -13.75 -15.20
N ALA A 358 9.86 -13.60 -13.89
CA ALA A 358 9.81 -12.30 -13.23
C ALA A 358 11.14 -11.56 -13.41
N SER A 359 11.10 -10.31 -13.87
CA SER A 359 12.27 -9.44 -14.01
C SER A 359 11.86 -7.97 -14.21
N GLY A 360 12.79 -7.03 -13.97
CA GLY A 360 12.62 -5.63 -14.34
C GLY A 360 11.70 -4.82 -13.41
N GLY A 361 11.36 -3.61 -13.87
CA GLY A 361 10.42 -2.69 -13.19
C GLY A 361 8.97 -2.95 -13.56
N THR A 362 8.10 -1.97 -13.30
CA THR A 362 6.64 -2.10 -13.49
C THR A 362 6.08 -0.90 -14.26
N GLU A 363 6.40 -0.79 -15.55
CA GLU A 363 5.85 0.22 -16.46
C GLU A 363 4.45 -0.17 -16.94
N MET A 364 3.52 -0.21 -15.98
CA MET A 364 2.15 -0.69 -16.17
C MET A 364 1.36 0.15 -17.18
N ARG A 365 1.66 1.45 -17.28
CA ARG A 365 0.98 2.36 -18.19
C ARG A 365 1.07 1.83 -19.63
N ASP A 366 2.29 1.59 -20.12
CA ASP A 366 2.53 1.08 -21.48
C ASP A 366 1.81 -0.25 -21.75
N GLY A 367 1.73 -1.12 -20.73
CA GLY A 367 0.97 -2.37 -20.79
C GLY A 367 -0.53 -2.13 -21.01
N ILE A 368 -1.13 -1.20 -20.27
CA ILE A 368 -2.53 -0.82 -20.40
C ILE A 368 -2.80 -0.14 -21.75
N GLU A 369 -1.94 0.77 -22.19
CA GLU A 369 -2.11 1.44 -23.49
C GLU A 369 -2.08 0.41 -24.63
N ARG A 370 -1.16 -0.56 -24.55
CA ARG A 370 -1.07 -1.67 -25.51
C ARG A 370 -2.29 -2.60 -25.46
N ALA A 371 -2.78 -2.94 -24.27
CA ALA A 371 -3.95 -3.80 -24.13
C ALA A 371 -5.20 -3.14 -24.74
N LEU A 372 -5.36 -1.83 -24.57
CA LEU A 372 -6.51 -1.07 -25.07
C LEU A 372 -6.41 -0.74 -26.57
N SER A 373 -5.21 -0.58 -27.14
CA SER A 373 -5.04 -0.27 -28.56
C SER A 373 -5.55 -1.37 -29.50
N ASP A 374 -5.56 -2.62 -29.02
CA ASP A 374 -5.97 -3.79 -29.80
C ASP A 374 -7.46 -4.12 -29.68
N VAL A 375 -8.22 -3.35 -28.89
CA VAL A 375 -9.68 -3.48 -28.77
C VAL A 375 -10.37 -3.06 -30.08
N ARG A 376 -11.41 -3.79 -30.47
CA ARG A 376 -12.22 -3.54 -31.67
C ARG A 376 -13.72 -3.47 -31.31
N PRO A 377 -14.54 -2.71 -32.05
CA PRO A 377 -15.98 -2.65 -31.83
C PRO A 377 -16.68 -3.95 -32.29
N GLY A 378 -17.87 -4.24 -31.72
CA GLY A 378 -18.76 -5.31 -32.19
C GLY A 378 -18.57 -6.68 -31.53
N ARG A 379 -17.66 -6.82 -30.56
CA ARG A 379 -17.43 -8.03 -29.77
C ARG A 379 -17.39 -7.68 -28.28
N ALA A 380 -17.57 -8.67 -27.41
CA ALA A 380 -17.47 -8.46 -25.96
C ALA A 380 -16.00 -8.34 -25.54
N ALA A 381 -15.42 -7.15 -25.74
CA ALA A 381 -14.01 -6.90 -25.48
C ALA A 381 -13.70 -6.74 -24.00
N GLN A 382 -12.67 -7.46 -23.54
CA GLN A 382 -12.27 -7.52 -22.15
C GLN A 382 -10.77 -7.45 -22.01
N VAL A 383 -10.36 -6.72 -20.97
CA VAL A 383 -8.98 -6.66 -20.52
C VAL A 383 -8.96 -7.14 -19.09
N VAL A 384 -8.16 -8.17 -18.81
CA VAL A 384 -7.91 -8.66 -17.46
C VAL A 384 -6.47 -8.34 -17.10
N LEU A 385 -6.28 -7.34 -16.24
CA LEU A 385 -4.98 -7.01 -15.65
C LEU A 385 -4.70 -7.96 -14.49
N VAL A 386 -3.60 -8.71 -14.53
CA VAL A 386 -3.17 -9.65 -13.48
C VAL A 386 -1.84 -9.18 -12.91
N THR A 387 -1.82 -8.69 -11.67
CA THR A 387 -0.67 -7.97 -11.07
C THR A 387 -0.77 -7.98 -9.54
N ASP A 388 0.32 -7.70 -8.82
CA ASP A 388 0.27 -7.32 -7.40
C ASP A 388 -0.04 -5.82 -7.20
N GLY A 389 0.07 -5.03 -8.27
CA GLY A 389 -0.27 -3.61 -8.32
C GLY A 389 0.72 -2.69 -7.61
N LEU A 390 1.91 -3.17 -7.21
CA LEU A 390 2.84 -2.46 -6.32
C LEU A 390 3.57 -1.28 -7.00
N ILE A 391 2.82 -0.29 -7.49
CA ILE A 391 3.30 0.97 -8.05
C ILE A 391 2.84 2.17 -7.18
N GLY A 392 3.56 3.29 -7.26
CA GLY A 392 3.21 4.55 -6.56
C GLY A 392 2.49 5.62 -7.40
N PHE A 393 2.25 5.34 -8.68
CA PHE A 393 1.67 6.29 -9.67
C PHE A 393 0.30 5.82 -10.19
N GLU A 394 -0.61 5.43 -9.27
CA GLU A 394 -1.89 4.78 -9.61
C GLU A 394 -2.78 5.63 -10.51
N GLN A 395 -2.80 6.95 -10.27
CA GLN A 395 -3.65 7.89 -11.00
C GLN A 395 -3.34 7.95 -12.49
N GLU A 396 -2.08 7.69 -12.89
CA GLU A 396 -1.71 7.61 -14.31
C GLU A 396 -2.44 6.46 -15.01
N ILE A 397 -2.58 5.33 -14.32
CA ILE A 397 -3.20 4.11 -14.87
C ILE A 397 -4.71 4.31 -15.00
N VAL A 398 -5.36 4.81 -13.94
CA VAL A 398 -6.79 5.12 -13.94
C VAL A 398 -7.13 6.11 -15.07
N THR A 399 -6.32 7.17 -15.20
CA THR A 399 -6.48 8.17 -16.26
C THR A 399 -6.28 7.57 -17.65
N ALA A 400 -5.29 6.69 -17.84
CA ALA A 400 -5.05 6.02 -19.11
C ALA A 400 -6.26 5.16 -19.53
N ILE A 401 -6.82 4.37 -18.61
CA ILE A 401 -8.03 3.57 -18.87
C ILE A 401 -9.20 4.48 -19.27
N LEU A 402 -9.47 5.55 -18.51
CA LEU A 402 -10.58 6.46 -18.79
C LEU A 402 -10.47 7.15 -20.16
N ARG A 403 -9.24 7.49 -20.59
CA ARG A 403 -9.01 8.22 -21.86
C ARG A 403 -8.89 7.32 -23.08
N GLN A 404 -8.28 6.15 -22.94
CA GLN A 404 -7.91 5.30 -24.08
C GLN A 404 -8.89 4.16 -24.33
N ASN A 405 -9.78 3.87 -23.38
CA ASN A 405 -10.82 2.86 -23.54
C ASN A 405 -12.00 3.36 -24.40
N VAL A 406 -11.70 3.86 -25.60
CA VAL A 406 -12.63 4.53 -26.52
C VAL A 406 -13.74 3.59 -26.99
N TYR A 407 -13.41 2.31 -27.18
CA TYR A 407 -14.38 1.27 -27.59
C TYR A 407 -15.12 0.63 -26.41
N GLY A 408 -14.80 1.05 -25.18
CA GLY A 408 -15.54 0.62 -24.01
C GLY A 408 -15.38 -0.85 -23.63
N ALA A 409 -14.18 -1.41 -23.79
CA ALA A 409 -13.85 -2.72 -23.23
C ALA A 409 -14.06 -2.74 -21.71
N ARG A 410 -14.48 -3.89 -21.16
CA ARG A 410 -14.48 -4.06 -19.71
C ARG A 410 -13.05 -4.32 -19.23
N VAL A 411 -12.57 -3.51 -18.29
CA VAL A 411 -11.25 -3.76 -17.66
C VAL A 411 -11.49 -4.32 -16.27
N HIS A 412 -11.08 -5.57 -16.08
CA HIS A 412 -11.09 -6.26 -14.79
C HIS A 412 -9.66 -6.32 -14.23
N THR A 413 -9.55 -6.36 -12.92
CA THR A 413 -8.25 -6.47 -12.24
C THR A 413 -8.23 -7.69 -11.34
N VAL A 414 -7.18 -8.49 -11.45
CA VAL A 414 -6.86 -9.60 -10.57
C VAL A 414 -5.60 -9.25 -9.79
N GLY A 415 -5.79 -8.88 -8.52
CA GLY A 415 -4.70 -8.70 -7.56
C GLY A 415 -4.14 -10.04 -7.13
N VAL A 416 -2.85 -10.29 -7.32
CA VAL A 416 -2.22 -11.55 -6.92
C VAL A 416 -1.21 -11.32 -5.81
N GLY A 417 -1.39 -12.00 -4.68
CA GLY A 417 -0.44 -11.96 -3.56
C GLY A 417 -1.07 -11.56 -2.24
N SER A 418 -0.20 -11.34 -1.24
CA SER A 418 -0.60 -11.14 0.16
C SER A 418 -0.75 -9.67 0.57
N ALA A 419 -0.30 -8.73 -0.28
CA ALA A 419 -0.23 -7.30 0.02
C ALA A 419 -0.54 -6.45 -1.23
N VAL A 420 -1.57 -6.83 -1.98
CA VAL A 420 -1.89 -6.21 -3.27
C VAL A 420 -2.28 -4.73 -3.12
N ASN A 421 -1.90 -3.89 -4.09
CA ASN A 421 -2.25 -2.47 -4.05
C ASN A 421 -3.70 -2.23 -4.52
N ARG A 422 -4.67 -2.37 -3.62
CA ARG A 422 -6.08 -2.12 -3.96
C ARG A 422 -6.41 -0.65 -4.23
N SER A 423 -5.56 0.31 -3.82
CA SER A 423 -5.68 1.71 -4.24
C SER A 423 -5.49 1.91 -5.74
N LEU A 424 -4.86 0.95 -6.43
CA LEU A 424 -4.81 0.88 -7.88
C LEU A 424 -5.94 0.03 -8.45
N LEU A 425 -6.04 -1.22 -7.99
CA LEU A 425 -6.84 -2.26 -8.65
C LEU A 425 -8.33 -1.93 -8.68
N GLY A 426 -8.90 -1.53 -7.53
CA GLY A 426 -10.30 -1.15 -7.45
C GLY A 426 -10.66 0.03 -8.38
N PRO A 427 -9.96 1.18 -8.29
CA PRO A 427 -10.19 2.31 -9.20
C PRO A 427 -9.96 1.98 -10.68
N ALA A 428 -8.96 1.16 -11.01
CA ALA A 428 -8.71 0.71 -12.38
C ALA A 428 -9.85 -0.16 -12.93
N ALA A 429 -10.37 -1.10 -12.14
CA ALA A 429 -11.54 -1.89 -12.49
C ALA A 429 -12.78 -1.00 -12.67
N ARG A 430 -12.99 -0.04 -11.76
CA ARG A 430 -14.08 0.94 -11.83
C ARG A 430 -14.00 1.80 -13.09
N ALA A 431 -12.81 2.30 -13.43
CA ALA A 431 -12.55 3.06 -14.67
C ALA A 431 -12.96 2.28 -15.92
N GLY A 432 -12.65 0.98 -15.95
CA GLY A 432 -12.99 0.10 -17.05
C GLY A 432 -14.36 -0.56 -16.96
N ARG A 433 -15.21 -0.22 -15.98
CA ARG A 433 -16.51 -0.90 -15.73
C ARG A 433 -16.40 -2.42 -15.56
N GLY A 434 -15.27 -2.89 -15.04
CA GLY A 434 -15.08 -4.29 -14.65
C GLY A 434 -15.21 -4.48 -13.15
N ILE A 435 -14.55 -5.53 -12.65
CA ILE A 435 -14.51 -5.86 -11.22
C ILE A 435 -13.08 -6.11 -10.77
N GLU A 436 -12.85 -5.87 -9.49
CA GLU A 436 -11.63 -6.30 -8.81
C GLU A 436 -11.84 -7.68 -8.19
N ILE A 437 -10.83 -8.52 -8.31
CA ILE A 437 -10.73 -9.80 -7.62
C ILE A 437 -9.35 -9.88 -6.98
N VAL A 438 -9.27 -10.29 -5.73
CA VAL A 438 -7.99 -10.53 -5.04
C VAL A 438 -7.79 -12.02 -4.83
N CYS A 439 -6.70 -12.54 -5.38
CA CYS A 439 -6.24 -13.91 -5.27
C CYS A 439 -5.15 -14.02 -4.21
N GLY A 440 -5.45 -14.69 -3.09
CA GLY A 440 -4.41 -15.07 -2.14
C GLY A 440 -3.44 -16.09 -2.74
N LEU A 441 -2.25 -16.20 -2.15
CA LEU A 441 -1.29 -17.23 -2.55
C LEU A 441 -1.78 -18.62 -2.11
N GLY A 442 -1.75 -19.59 -3.01
CA GLY A 442 -2.22 -20.96 -2.75
C GLY A 442 -3.74 -21.10 -2.76
N GLU A 443 -4.48 -20.02 -3.02
CA GLU A 443 -5.93 -20.08 -3.22
C GLU A 443 -6.27 -20.80 -4.53
N ASP A 444 -7.37 -21.54 -4.53
CA ASP A 444 -7.90 -22.19 -5.73
C ASP A 444 -8.32 -21.13 -6.76
N THR A 445 -7.75 -21.24 -7.97
CA THR A 445 -8.03 -20.33 -9.07
C THR A 445 -9.38 -20.58 -9.73
N GLU A 446 -9.96 -21.77 -9.61
CA GLU A 446 -11.18 -22.13 -10.33
C GLU A 446 -12.40 -21.31 -9.86
N PRO A 447 -12.72 -21.20 -8.55
CA PRO A 447 -13.79 -20.33 -8.08
C PRO A 447 -13.54 -18.85 -8.42
N LEU A 448 -12.27 -18.44 -8.39
CA LEU A 448 -11.87 -17.08 -8.71
C LEU A 448 -12.17 -16.73 -10.17
N VAL A 449 -11.74 -17.59 -11.09
CA VAL A 449 -11.99 -17.41 -12.52
C VAL A 449 -13.48 -17.54 -12.82
N ALA A 450 -14.22 -18.42 -12.15
CA ALA A 450 -15.68 -18.48 -12.29
C ALA A 450 -16.36 -17.14 -11.92
N ARG A 451 -15.90 -16.46 -10.86
CA ARG A 451 -16.41 -15.12 -10.47
C ARG A 451 -16.11 -14.09 -11.55
N LEU A 452 -14.91 -14.13 -12.13
CA LEU A 452 -14.52 -13.24 -13.23
C LEU A 452 -15.38 -13.48 -14.47
N LEU A 453 -15.54 -14.76 -14.86
CA LEU A 453 -16.34 -15.18 -16.00
C LEU A 453 -17.80 -14.76 -15.87
N ALA A 454 -18.37 -14.85 -14.66
CA ALA A 454 -19.71 -14.36 -14.38
C ALA A 454 -19.88 -12.83 -14.60
N ARG A 455 -18.79 -12.06 -14.67
CA ARG A 455 -18.77 -10.63 -15.02
C ARG A 455 -18.25 -10.35 -16.43
N THR A 456 -17.61 -11.33 -17.04
CA THR A 456 -17.21 -11.35 -18.44
C THR A 456 -18.40 -11.58 -19.36
N ASP A 457 -19.42 -12.31 -18.93
CA ASP A 457 -20.60 -12.48 -19.77
C ASP A 457 -21.37 -11.14 -19.94
N ALA A 458 -22.11 -11.01 -21.04
CA ALA A 458 -22.89 -9.81 -21.31
C ALA A 458 -23.87 -9.52 -20.15
N PRO A 459 -24.05 -8.23 -19.77
CA PRO A 459 -24.94 -7.86 -18.66
C PRO A 459 -26.39 -8.27 -18.96
N VAL A 460 -27.10 -8.67 -17.90
CA VAL A 460 -28.53 -9.05 -17.93
C VAL A 460 -29.43 -7.82 -17.92
N VAL A 461 -29.00 -6.77 -17.20
CA VAL A 461 -29.68 -5.46 -17.16
C VAL A 461 -28.64 -4.36 -17.30
N THR A 462 -28.94 -3.38 -18.16
CA THR A 462 -28.08 -2.21 -18.42
C THR A 462 -28.86 -0.93 -18.23
N GLY A 463 -28.14 0.20 -18.11
CA GLY A 463 -28.77 1.52 -18.04
C GLY A 463 -29.64 1.69 -16.79
N LEU A 464 -29.19 1.15 -15.66
CA LEU A 464 -29.91 1.26 -14.40
C LEU A 464 -30.07 2.72 -13.99
N THR A 465 -31.30 3.09 -13.69
CA THR A 465 -31.68 4.39 -13.12
C THR A 465 -32.59 4.16 -11.92
N LEU A 466 -32.55 5.09 -10.96
CA LEU A 466 -33.35 5.02 -9.74
C LEU A 466 -34.11 6.34 -9.58
N VAL A 467 -35.42 6.23 -9.39
CA VAL A 467 -36.33 7.37 -9.24
C VAL A 467 -37.23 7.18 -8.04
N ASP A 468 -37.67 8.28 -7.44
CA ASP A 468 -38.74 8.26 -6.44
C ASP A 468 -40.01 7.73 -7.09
N ALA A 469 -40.59 6.67 -6.54
CA ALA A 469 -41.69 5.96 -7.19
C ALA A 469 -42.94 6.84 -7.36
N ARG A 470 -43.17 7.78 -6.43
CA ARG A 470 -44.34 8.66 -6.38
C ARG A 470 -44.21 9.86 -7.30
N THR A 471 -43.06 10.53 -7.28
CA THR A 471 -42.84 11.79 -8.01
C THR A 471 -42.17 11.60 -9.37
N GLY A 472 -41.50 10.47 -9.58
CA GLY A 472 -40.67 10.22 -10.77
C GLY A 472 -39.37 11.02 -10.81
N ALA A 473 -39.03 11.76 -9.75
CA ALA A 473 -37.78 12.51 -9.67
C ALA A 473 -36.58 11.57 -9.48
N ALA A 474 -35.44 11.91 -10.09
CA ALA A 474 -34.19 11.16 -9.89
C ALA A 474 -33.75 11.21 -8.43
N VAL A 475 -33.31 10.08 -7.88
CA VAL A 475 -32.75 10.03 -6.53
C VAL A 475 -31.29 10.45 -6.53
N ALA A 476 -30.81 11.00 -5.42
CA ALA A 476 -29.39 11.34 -5.29
C ALA A 476 -28.59 10.06 -5.02
N LEU A 477 -27.82 9.63 -6.03
CA LEU A 477 -26.92 8.48 -5.94
C LEU A 477 -25.52 8.95 -5.53
N ALA A 478 -24.79 8.12 -4.77
CA ALA A 478 -23.41 8.42 -4.42
C ALA A 478 -22.49 8.37 -5.65
N ALA A 479 -22.71 7.40 -6.53
CA ALA A 479 -22.02 7.26 -7.82
C ALA A 479 -22.89 7.80 -8.96
N ARG A 480 -22.29 8.53 -9.91
CA ARG A 480 -23.01 8.99 -11.10
C ARG A 480 -23.45 7.86 -12.04
N ARG A 481 -22.70 6.76 -12.05
CA ARG A 481 -22.97 5.58 -12.87
C ARG A 481 -23.24 4.39 -11.98
N VAL A 482 -24.44 3.83 -12.11
CA VAL A 482 -24.78 2.56 -11.48
C VAL A 482 -24.17 1.43 -12.34
N PRO A 483 -23.49 0.44 -11.74
CA PRO A 483 -22.98 -0.72 -12.47
C PRO A 483 -24.10 -1.50 -13.17
N ASP A 484 -23.81 -2.08 -14.34
CA ASP A 484 -24.72 -3.02 -14.98
C ASP A 484 -24.91 -4.28 -14.12
N LEU A 485 -26.09 -4.93 -14.21
CA LEU A 485 -26.34 -6.19 -13.52
C LEU A 485 -25.91 -7.36 -14.40
N HIS A 486 -25.05 -8.20 -13.87
CA HIS A 486 -24.66 -9.47 -14.49
C HIS A 486 -25.42 -10.64 -13.85
N ALA A 487 -25.43 -11.79 -14.51
CA ALA A 487 -26.09 -12.96 -13.95
C ALA A 487 -25.47 -13.35 -12.60
N GLY A 488 -26.33 -13.52 -11.58
CA GLY A 488 -25.89 -13.88 -10.23
C GLY A 488 -25.11 -12.80 -9.48
N ALA A 489 -25.02 -11.59 -10.05
CA ALA A 489 -24.25 -10.45 -9.57
C ALA A 489 -25.14 -9.37 -8.95
N PRO A 490 -25.44 -9.39 -7.64
CA PRO A 490 -26.07 -8.25 -7.03
C PRO A 490 -25.13 -7.04 -7.06
N CYS A 491 -25.71 -5.85 -7.16
CA CYS A 491 -24.99 -4.59 -6.91
C CYS A 491 -25.60 -3.88 -5.69
N LEU A 492 -24.74 -3.26 -4.89
CA LEU A 492 -25.13 -2.47 -3.72
C LEU A 492 -25.15 -1.00 -4.13
N VAL A 493 -26.31 -0.34 -3.99
CA VAL A 493 -26.52 1.03 -4.44
C VAL A 493 -26.85 1.92 -3.24
N PRO A 494 -25.88 2.71 -2.74
CA PRO A 494 -26.15 3.72 -1.72
C PRO A 494 -26.81 4.96 -2.34
N MET A 495 -27.86 5.45 -1.67
CA MET A 495 -28.65 6.59 -2.12
C MET A 495 -29.06 7.51 -0.96
N ARG A 496 -29.21 8.79 -1.28
CA ARG A 496 -29.81 9.82 -0.42
C ARG A 496 -31.18 10.19 -0.99
N LEU A 497 -32.18 10.17 -0.13
CA LEU A 497 -33.60 10.32 -0.47
C LEU A 497 -34.21 11.46 0.34
N SER A 498 -35.31 12.00 -0.18
CA SER A 498 -36.19 12.89 0.59
C SER A 498 -36.85 12.10 1.73
N ARG A 499 -37.20 12.78 2.83
CA ARG A 499 -37.93 12.15 3.95
C ARG A 499 -39.31 11.62 3.55
N GLU A 500 -39.88 12.15 2.49
CA GLU A 500 -41.18 11.73 1.98
C GLU A 500 -41.10 10.52 1.03
N THR A 501 -39.90 10.09 0.63
CA THR A 501 -39.74 8.96 -0.29
C THR A 501 -40.10 7.66 0.41
N ALA A 502 -41.27 7.12 0.06
CA ALA A 502 -41.78 5.85 0.61
C ALA A 502 -41.33 4.62 -0.20
N ALA A 503 -40.99 4.81 -1.48
CA ALA A 503 -40.53 3.76 -2.37
C ALA A 503 -39.63 4.33 -3.48
N VAL A 504 -38.68 3.52 -3.92
CA VAL A 504 -37.78 3.82 -5.05
C VAL A 504 -38.08 2.84 -6.17
N ARG A 505 -38.26 3.35 -7.39
CA ARG A 505 -38.42 2.55 -8.60
C ARG A 505 -37.08 2.46 -9.31
N ILE A 506 -36.61 1.22 -9.50
CA ILE A 506 -35.40 0.86 -10.22
C ILE A 506 -35.78 0.51 -11.65
N GLU A 507 -35.19 1.17 -12.62
CA GLU A 507 -35.48 1.01 -14.04
C GLU A 507 -34.22 0.66 -14.82
N GLY A 508 -34.33 -0.20 -15.83
CA GLY A 508 -33.24 -0.53 -16.73
C GLY A 508 -33.73 -1.24 -17.98
N VAL A 509 -32.79 -1.64 -18.83
CA VAL A 509 -33.07 -2.36 -20.08
C VAL A 509 -32.53 -3.77 -19.99
N SER A 510 -33.40 -4.75 -20.21
CA SER A 510 -33.05 -6.16 -20.36
C SER A 510 -33.34 -6.63 -21.79
N ALA A 511 -32.85 -7.82 -22.14
CA ALA A 511 -33.12 -8.41 -23.46
C ALA A 511 -34.62 -8.59 -23.77
N ASP A 512 -35.45 -8.78 -22.74
CA ASP A 512 -36.89 -9.03 -22.85
C ASP A 512 -37.74 -7.75 -22.72
N GLY A 513 -37.10 -6.58 -22.72
CA GLY A 513 -37.75 -5.27 -22.54
C GLY A 513 -37.40 -4.60 -21.22
N PRO A 514 -38.23 -3.64 -20.75
CA PRO A 514 -37.93 -2.82 -19.60
C PRO A 514 -37.87 -3.66 -18.32
N PHE A 515 -36.80 -3.46 -17.55
CA PHE A 515 -36.64 -3.99 -16.20
C PHE A 515 -37.12 -2.92 -15.22
N VAL A 516 -38.20 -3.19 -14.48
CA VAL A 516 -38.79 -2.24 -13.53
C VAL A 516 -39.09 -2.95 -12.22
N HIS A 517 -38.54 -2.46 -11.12
CA HIS A 517 -38.82 -2.97 -9.77
C HIS A 517 -39.05 -1.81 -8.80
N GLU A 518 -40.13 -1.89 -8.03
CA GLU A 518 -40.38 -0.95 -6.95
C GLU A 518 -39.91 -1.53 -5.62
N VAL A 519 -39.10 -0.76 -4.91
CA VAL A 519 -38.48 -1.13 -3.64
C VAL A 519 -39.04 -0.23 -2.55
N PRO A 520 -39.79 -0.76 -1.58
CA PRO A 520 -40.31 0.03 -0.49
C PRO A 520 -39.16 0.47 0.44
N ILE A 521 -39.13 1.76 0.78
CA ILE A 521 -38.18 2.33 1.73
C ILE A 521 -38.90 2.43 3.07
N ARG A 522 -38.64 1.44 3.94
CA ARG A 522 -39.30 1.33 5.25
C ARG A 522 -38.25 1.39 6.36
N PRO A 523 -38.08 2.56 6.99
CA PRO A 523 -37.32 2.67 8.22
C PRO A 523 -38.05 1.89 9.31
N ASP A 524 -37.37 0.96 9.93
CA ASP A 524 -37.89 0.10 11.01
C ASP A 524 -37.61 0.69 12.41
N GLY A 525 -37.09 1.92 12.47
CA GLY A 525 -36.74 2.60 13.71
C GLY A 525 -35.39 2.19 14.30
N VAL A 526 -34.68 1.26 13.66
CA VAL A 526 -33.29 0.92 14.03
C VAL A 526 -32.35 1.89 13.34
N GLU A 527 -31.57 2.64 14.12
CA GLU A 527 -30.54 3.53 13.60
C GLU A 527 -29.42 2.74 12.95
N ARG A 528 -29.02 3.17 11.76
CA ARG A 528 -27.98 2.52 10.95
C ARG A 528 -27.02 3.57 10.39
N PRO A 529 -26.28 4.29 11.26
CA PRO A 529 -25.45 5.42 10.84
C PRO A 529 -24.37 5.05 9.81
N TYR A 530 -24.02 3.75 9.71
CA TYR A 530 -23.12 3.23 8.69
C TYR A 530 -23.64 3.39 7.25
N VAL A 531 -24.96 3.42 7.02
CA VAL A 531 -25.50 3.61 5.66
C VAL A 531 -25.15 5.01 5.13
N ARG A 532 -25.23 6.01 6.01
CA ARG A 532 -24.85 7.39 5.71
C ARG A 532 -23.35 7.51 5.44
N SER A 533 -22.50 6.90 6.26
CA SER A 533 -21.04 6.98 6.08
C SER A 533 -20.60 6.27 4.78
N LEU A 534 -21.19 5.14 4.44
CA LEU A 534 -20.95 4.42 3.19
C LEU A 534 -21.38 5.21 1.95
N PHE A 535 -22.53 5.92 2.02
CA PHE A 535 -22.91 6.87 0.96
C PHE A 535 -21.85 7.96 0.78
N GLY A 536 -21.38 8.56 1.89
CA GLY A 536 -20.33 9.57 1.88
C GLY A 536 -19.03 9.06 1.26
N ARG A 537 -18.60 7.85 1.63
CA ARG A 537 -17.39 7.22 1.10
C ARG A 537 -17.49 6.97 -0.40
N GLU A 538 -18.62 6.42 -0.86
CA GLU A 538 -18.83 6.17 -2.28
C GLU A 538 -18.90 7.48 -3.10
N ALA A 539 -19.45 8.55 -2.53
CA ALA A 539 -19.46 9.87 -3.17
C ALA A 539 -18.06 10.47 -3.30
N VAL A 540 -17.19 10.29 -2.30
CA VAL A 540 -15.76 10.68 -2.37
C VAL A 540 -15.05 9.91 -3.49
N SER A 541 -15.25 8.58 -3.56
CA SER A 541 -14.69 7.75 -4.63
C SER A 541 -15.15 8.18 -6.02
N ASP A 542 -16.42 8.58 -6.19
CA ASP A 542 -16.93 9.11 -7.46
C ASP A 542 -16.26 10.44 -7.83
N VAL A 543 -16.00 11.33 -6.87
CA VAL A 543 -15.28 12.59 -7.11
C VAL A 543 -13.85 12.33 -7.58
N ASP A 544 -13.11 11.41 -6.93
CA ASP A 544 -11.76 11.04 -7.37
C ASP A 544 -11.76 10.47 -8.80
N MET A 545 -12.75 9.63 -9.15
CA MET A 545 -12.91 9.12 -10.51
C MET A 545 -13.17 10.23 -11.54
N ARG A 546 -14.00 11.22 -11.19
CA ARG A 546 -14.30 12.37 -12.06
C ARG A 546 -13.11 13.31 -12.22
N MET A 547 -12.29 13.44 -11.17
CA MET A 547 -11.01 14.15 -11.26
C MET A 547 -10.04 13.43 -12.20
N ALA A 548 -9.89 12.10 -12.10
CA ALA A 548 -9.08 11.31 -13.02
C ALA A 548 -9.58 11.39 -14.47
N ALA A 549 -10.90 11.47 -14.67
CA ALA A 549 -11.52 11.70 -15.98
C ALA A 549 -11.26 13.13 -16.52
N GLY A 550 -10.82 14.07 -15.68
CA GLY A 550 -10.62 15.48 -16.03
C GLY A 550 -11.91 16.29 -16.06
N GLU A 551 -13.01 15.78 -15.48
CA GLU A 551 -14.32 16.44 -15.41
C GLU A 551 -14.37 17.53 -14.32
N LEU A 552 -13.52 17.43 -13.30
CA LEU A 552 -13.42 18.38 -12.19
C LEU A 552 -12.02 19.00 -12.18
N ARG A 553 -11.90 20.29 -12.49
CA ARG A 553 -10.63 21.04 -12.46
C ARG A 553 -10.63 21.99 -11.27
N GLY A 554 -9.80 21.72 -10.26
CA GLY A 554 -9.62 22.58 -9.09
C GLY A 554 -10.72 22.48 -8.01
N GLU A 555 -11.93 22.03 -8.36
CA GLU A 555 -13.06 21.95 -7.42
C GLU A 555 -13.13 20.62 -6.64
N GLY A 556 -12.55 19.54 -7.17
CA GLY A 556 -12.74 18.20 -6.61
C GLY A 556 -12.17 18.03 -5.21
N ASP A 557 -11.05 18.69 -4.91
CA ASP A 557 -10.45 18.68 -3.57
C ASP A 557 -11.36 19.35 -2.52
N ALA A 558 -11.99 20.48 -2.88
CA ALA A 558 -12.93 21.17 -2.01
C ALA A 558 -14.22 20.35 -1.79
N GLU A 559 -14.68 19.64 -2.82
CA GLU A 559 -15.83 18.75 -2.71
C GLU A 559 -15.54 17.54 -1.83
N ILE A 560 -14.36 16.92 -1.95
CA ILE A 560 -13.94 15.81 -1.06
C ILE A 560 -13.86 16.28 0.39
N GLU A 561 -13.30 17.46 0.64
CA GLU A 561 -13.26 18.04 1.98
C GLU A 561 -14.66 18.26 2.56
N ARG A 562 -15.58 18.85 1.75
CA ARG A 562 -16.97 19.08 2.14
C ARG A 562 -17.69 17.77 2.46
N LEU A 563 -17.51 16.74 1.63
CA LEU A 563 -18.09 15.40 1.85
C LEU A 563 -17.49 14.76 3.12
N GLY A 564 -16.17 14.82 3.30
CA GLY A 564 -15.49 14.29 4.48
C GLY A 564 -16.03 14.86 5.78
N LEU A 565 -16.24 16.18 5.84
CA LEU A 565 -16.82 16.86 7.01
C LEU A 565 -18.31 16.54 7.18
N ALA A 566 -19.10 16.58 6.11
CA ALA A 566 -20.56 16.36 6.16
C ALA A 566 -20.96 14.94 6.57
N TYR A 567 -20.10 13.96 6.28
CA TYR A 567 -20.30 12.55 6.60
C TYR A 567 -19.41 12.07 7.76
N ALA A 568 -18.59 12.95 8.34
CA ALA A 568 -17.63 12.65 9.40
C ALA A 568 -16.74 11.44 9.09
N ILE A 569 -16.15 11.44 7.89
CA ILE A 569 -15.24 10.38 7.42
C ILE A 569 -13.83 10.93 7.14
N VAL A 570 -12.81 10.10 7.38
CA VAL A 570 -11.45 10.39 6.92
C VAL A 570 -11.39 10.31 5.40
N THR A 571 -10.70 11.26 4.79
CA THR A 571 -10.44 11.33 3.36
C THR A 571 -9.03 11.88 3.15
N ARG A 572 -8.56 12.00 1.90
CA ARG A 572 -7.31 12.72 1.62
C ARG A 572 -7.33 14.21 2.05
N LYS A 573 -8.49 14.77 2.40
CA LYS A 573 -8.71 16.17 2.82
C LYS A 573 -9.28 16.36 4.23
N THR A 574 -9.61 15.30 4.94
CA THR A 574 -10.13 15.35 6.31
C THR A 574 -9.40 14.33 7.19
N SER A 575 -9.21 14.65 8.45
CA SER A 575 -8.41 13.85 9.38
C SER A 575 -9.02 13.86 10.77
N PHE A 576 -8.87 12.75 11.50
CA PHE A 576 -9.21 12.70 12.91
C PHE A 576 -8.03 13.14 13.76
N VAL A 577 -8.25 14.09 14.66
CA VAL A 577 -7.27 14.51 15.68
C VAL A 577 -7.86 14.31 17.08
N ALA A 578 -7.10 13.65 17.95
CA ALA A 578 -7.41 13.45 19.36
C ALA A 578 -6.33 14.12 20.21
N VAL A 579 -6.72 14.94 21.18
CA VAL A 579 -5.79 15.67 22.05
C VAL A 579 -6.18 15.47 23.50
N SER A 580 -5.23 15.05 24.34
CA SER A 580 -5.44 14.98 25.79
C SER A 580 -5.71 16.37 26.37
N HIS A 581 -6.63 16.45 27.34
CA HIS A 581 -6.95 17.72 28.01
C HIS A 581 -5.84 18.22 28.94
N GLU A 582 -5.04 17.30 29.47
CA GLU A 582 -3.95 17.61 30.39
C GLU A 582 -2.61 17.30 29.73
N ARG A 583 -1.59 18.07 30.10
CA ARG A 583 -0.20 17.80 29.72
C ARG A 583 0.23 16.45 30.28
N THR A 584 0.73 15.57 29.42
CA THR A 584 1.10 14.19 29.76
C THR A 584 2.61 13.96 29.84
N VAL A 585 3.39 14.84 29.20
CA VAL A 585 4.86 14.80 29.23
C VAL A 585 5.42 16.21 29.45
N ASP A 586 6.72 16.30 29.67
CA ASP A 586 7.43 17.58 29.75
C ASP A 586 8.02 18.00 28.38
N PRO A 587 7.44 19.01 27.70
CA PRO A 587 8.03 20.09 26.93
C PRO A 587 9.46 19.99 26.52
N THR A 588 10.20 20.12 27.61
CA THR A 588 11.56 20.56 27.65
C THR A 588 12.51 19.37 27.62
N LEU A 589 11.97 18.16 27.76
CA LEU A 589 12.71 16.92 27.61
C LEU A 589 12.77 16.50 26.13
N PRO A 590 13.85 15.84 25.70
CA PRO A 590 13.97 15.31 24.35
C PRO A 590 12.98 14.16 24.16
N THR A 591 12.50 13.99 22.92
CA THR A 591 11.60 12.89 22.54
C THR A 591 12.32 11.88 21.65
N ARG A 592 11.78 10.67 21.57
CA ARG A 592 12.19 9.64 20.59
C ARG A 592 11.14 9.55 19.49
N ARG A 593 11.58 9.26 18.26
CA ARG A 593 10.68 8.96 17.13
C ARG A 593 10.89 7.53 16.68
N GLU A 594 9.80 6.80 16.51
CA GLU A 594 9.83 5.43 16.00
C GLU A 594 8.83 5.30 14.84
N VAL A 595 9.30 4.72 13.74
CA VAL A 595 8.46 4.28 12.63
C VAL A 595 8.27 2.79 12.78
N VAL A 596 7.03 2.33 12.89
CA VAL A 596 6.72 0.92 13.08
C VAL A 596 6.87 0.19 11.74
N PRO A 597 7.77 -0.81 11.62
CA PRO A 597 7.97 -1.54 10.38
C PRO A 597 6.89 -2.60 10.15
N HIS A 598 6.69 -2.97 8.89
CA HIS A 598 5.87 -4.12 8.47
C HIS A 598 6.70 -5.39 8.35
N ALA A 599 6.02 -6.53 8.53
CA ALA A 599 6.58 -7.82 8.16
C ALA A 599 6.60 -7.93 6.64
N LEU A 600 7.63 -8.59 6.10
CA LEU A 600 7.61 -8.98 4.69
C LEU A 600 6.33 -9.79 4.42
N PRO A 601 5.51 -9.39 3.43
CA PRO A 601 4.27 -10.09 3.15
C PRO A 601 4.49 -11.56 2.82
N TYR A 602 3.53 -12.39 3.22
CA TYR A 602 3.59 -13.83 3.02
C TYR A 602 3.84 -14.19 1.56
N GLY A 603 4.86 -15.03 1.32
CA GLY A 603 5.22 -15.55 0.00
C GLY A 603 5.95 -14.57 -0.93
N MET A 604 6.24 -13.34 -0.48
CA MET A 604 7.18 -12.45 -1.18
C MET A 604 8.62 -12.74 -0.77
N SER A 605 9.57 -12.46 -1.66
CA SER A 605 11.01 -12.54 -1.37
C SER A 605 11.60 -11.15 -1.15
N ALA A 606 12.60 -11.04 -0.27
CA ALA A 606 13.30 -9.78 -0.02
C ALA A 606 13.96 -9.24 -1.31
N GLU A 607 14.45 -10.13 -2.18
CA GLU A 607 15.03 -9.76 -3.48
C GLU A 607 13.96 -9.24 -4.44
N GLY A 608 12.77 -9.86 -4.47
CA GLY A 608 11.67 -9.46 -5.35
C GLY A 608 11.11 -8.08 -5.05
N VAL A 609 11.10 -7.70 -3.77
CA VAL A 609 10.70 -6.35 -3.32
C VAL A 609 11.88 -5.37 -3.16
N GLY A 610 13.07 -5.74 -3.62
CA GLY A 610 14.24 -4.84 -3.64
C GLY A 610 14.89 -4.57 -2.28
N LEU A 611 14.54 -5.31 -1.23
CA LEU A 611 15.16 -5.24 0.10
C LEU A 611 16.57 -5.87 0.14
N ARG A 612 16.89 -6.72 -0.83
CA ARG A 612 18.23 -7.30 -1.04
C ARG A 612 18.63 -7.21 -2.50
N ALA A 613 19.92 -6.99 -2.76
CA ALA A 613 20.46 -7.12 -4.10
C ALA A 613 20.30 -8.58 -4.57
N ALA A 614 19.68 -8.78 -5.74
CA ALA A 614 19.56 -10.10 -6.35
C ALA A 614 20.97 -10.70 -6.55
N SER A 615 21.24 -11.82 -5.88
CA SER A 615 22.51 -12.51 -6.06
C SER A 615 22.48 -13.24 -7.41
N SER A 616 23.33 -12.80 -8.34
CA SER A 616 23.52 -13.48 -9.63
C SER A 616 24.27 -14.79 -9.42
N VAL A 617 23.58 -15.83 -8.93
CA VAL A 617 24.10 -17.19 -9.00
C VAL A 617 23.80 -17.72 -10.38
N MET A 618 24.74 -17.52 -11.31
CA MET A 618 24.76 -18.27 -12.56
C MET A 618 24.83 -19.77 -12.22
N PRO A 619 23.94 -20.62 -12.76
CA PRO A 619 24.16 -22.05 -12.67
C PRO A 619 25.45 -22.36 -13.45
N VAL A 620 26.45 -22.93 -12.78
CA VAL A 620 27.63 -23.49 -13.45
C VAL A 620 27.14 -24.73 -14.20
N ALA A 621 26.64 -24.51 -15.43
CA ALA A 621 26.43 -25.57 -16.38
C ALA A 621 27.80 -26.12 -16.78
N ALA A 622 27.92 -27.44 -16.69
CA ALA A 622 29.11 -28.21 -17.03
C ALA A 622 29.64 -27.84 -18.43
N ARG A 623 30.97 -27.79 -18.53
CA ARG A 623 31.78 -27.55 -19.73
C ARG A 623 31.17 -28.19 -20.99
N SER A 624 30.74 -27.34 -21.93
CA SER A 624 30.49 -27.69 -23.31
C SER A 624 31.82 -27.94 -24.04
N VAL A 625 31.96 -29.14 -24.60
CA VAL A 625 32.96 -29.48 -25.63
C VAL A 625 32.64 -28.65 -26.88
N ALA A 626 33.62 -27.88 -27.36
CA ALA A 626 33.49 -27.02 -28.51
C ALA A 626 33.37 -27.84 -29.81
N PHE A 627 32.35 -27.55 -30.61
CA PHE A 627 32.27 -27.94 -32.01
C PHE A 627 32.60 -26.71 -32.87
N ALA A 628 33.69 -26.79 -33.63
CA ALA A 628 34.03 -25.85 -34.70
C ALA A 628 33.33 -26.27 -36.01
N PRO A 629 32.94 -25.34 -36.90
CA PRO A 629 32.34 -25.68 -38.17
C PRO A 629 33.43 -26.10 -39.18
N SER A 630 33.28 -27.27 -39.80
CA SER A 630 34.13 -27.73 -40.91
C SER A 630 33.40 -27.57 -42.25
N GLN A 631 34.12 -27.02 -43.22
CA GLN A 631 33.82 -27.12 -44.65
C GLN A 631 34.00 -28.58 -45.13
N ALA A 632 33.24 -28.97 -46.15
CA ALA A 632 33.17 -30.32 -46.74
C ALA A 632 34.44 -30.69 -47.53
N ILE A 633 34.87 -31.96 -47.67
CA ILE A 633 34.51 -33.02 -48.66
C ILE A 633 35.53 -34.21 -48.42
N PRO A 634 35.38 -35.50 -48.85
CA PRO A 634 34.38 -36.56 -48.66
C PRO A 634 34.92 -37.85 -47.93
N MET A 635 34.01 -38.82 -47.70
CA MET A 635 34.11 -40.18 -47.07
C MET A 635 35.05 -41.18 -47.82
N PRO A 636 35.56 -42.32 -47.24
CA PRO A 636 34.71 -43.47 -46.82
C PRO A 636 35.19 -44.50 -45.74
N MET A 637 34.18 -45.25 -45.25
CA MET A 637 34.14 -46.68 -44.84
C MET A 637 34.63 -47.16 -43.45
N GLY A 638 33.72 -47.81 -42.70
CA GLY A 638 34.06 -48.87 -41.72
C GLY A 638 33.21 -48.93 -40.44
N MET A 639 32.02 -49.53 -40.50
CA MET A 639 31.28 -50.09 -39.33
C MET A 639 31.98 -51.35 -38.77
N PRO A 640 31.69 -51.90 -37.55
CA PRO A 640 30.35 -52.03 -36.96
C PRO A 640 30.18 -51.92 -35.41
N MET A 641 28.88 -51.90 -35.03
CA MET A 641 28.18 -52.15 -33.74
C MET A 641 28.53 -53.51 -33.07
N PRO A 642 28.05 -53.97 -31.87
CA PRO A 642 26.83 -53.61 -31.07
C PRO A 642 27.04 -53.46 -29.52
N ALA A 643 26.20 -52.75 -28.74
CA ALA A 643 24.93 -53.09 -28.06
C ALA A 643 25.07 -53.87 -26.69
N PRO A 644 24.06 -53.88 -25.80
CA PRO A 644 24.20 -53.44 -24.39
C PRO A 644 23.74 -54.47 -23.34
N MET A 645 23.86 -54.21 -22.03
CA MET A 645 23.06 -54.91 -20.99
C MET A 645 22.93 -54.11 -19.68
N ALA A 646 21.80 -54.34 -19.01
CA ALA A 646 21.23 -53.58 -17.89
C ALA A 646 21.40 -54.33 -16.53
N PRO A 647 20.60 -54.12 -15.46
CA PRO A 647 21.09 -53.67 -14.15
C PRO A 647 20.71 -54.62 -12.97
N SER A 648 21.08 -54.25 -11.73
CA SER A 648 20.53 -54.65 -10.40
C SER A 648 21.67 -54.52 -9.36
N GLY A 649 21.55 -54.16 -8.08
CA GLY A 649 20.47 -54.00 -7.11
C GLY A 649 21.12 -53.66 -5.74
N ALA A 650 20.32 -53.27 -4.75
CA ALA A 650 20.72 -52.86 -3.38
C ALA A 650 21.06 -54.07 -2.46
N PRO A 651 21.15 -53.99 -1.10
CA PRO A 651 21.70 -53.06 -0.08
C PRO A 651 22.68 -53.86 0.86
N PRO A 652 22.82 -53.76 2.22
CA PRO A 652 22.55 -52.71 3.25
C PRO A 652 23.70 -52.46 4.30
N ALA A 653 23.46 -51.47 5.19
CA ALA A 653 23.79 -51.32 6.63
C ALA A 653 25.13 -51.81 7.27
N SER A 654 25.75 -50.94 8.12
CA SER A 654 25.94 -51.20 9.57
C SER A 654 26.71 -50.10 10.33
N ARG A 655 26.41 -50.05 11.65
CA ARG A 655 27.03 -49.38 12.82
C ARG A 655 28.58 -49.38 12.77
N GLY A 656 29.36 -48.51 13.41
CA GLY A 656 29.21 -47.62 14.55
C GLY A 656 30.53 -47.67 15.37
N GLY A 657 30.90 -46.56 16.04
CA GLY A 657 31.73 -46.61 17.26
C GLY A 657 33.17 -46.07 17.23
N GLY A 658 33.42 -45.08 18.11
CA GLY A 658 34.67 -44.81 18.86
C GLY A 658 35.81 -44.12 18.08
N GLY A 659 36.50 -43.07 18.55
CA GLY A 659 36.68 -42.52 19.90
C GLY A 659 38.19 -42.38 20.20
N GLY A 660 38.64 -41.19 20.65
CA GLY A 660 39.99 -40.92 21.21
C GLY A 660 40.92 -40.11 20.28
N GLU A 661 41.09 -38.79 20.47
CA GLU A 661 42.09 -38.11 21.35
C GLU A 661 43.54 -38.26 20.86
N ARG A 662 44.46 -37.29 20.87
CA ARG A 662 44.53 -35.84 21.17
C ARG A 662 45.98 -35.41 20.78
N ARG A 663 46.15 -34.16 20.34
CA ARG A 663 47.32 -33.26 20.58
C ARG A 663 48.71 -33.60 19.98
N LYS A 664 49.25 -32.72 19.13
CA LYS A 664 50.20 -31.64 19.51
C LYS A 664 50.76 -30.89 18.29
N GLU A 665 50.97 -29.60 18.51
CA GLU A 665 51.63 -28.61 17.64
C GLU A 665 53.14 -28.79 17.59
N SER A 666 53.78 -28.30 16.51
CA SER A 666 54.75 -27.18 16.59
C SER A 666 55.36 -26.87 15.20
N LYS A 667 55.40 -25.56 14.85
CA LYS A 667 56.47 -24.70 14.25
C LYS A 667 57.50 -25.38 13.29
N SER A 668 58.07 -24.80 12.24
CA SER A 668 58.30 -23.47 11.62
C SER A 668 59.17 -23.78 10.36
N GLU A 669 59.23 -23.04 9.25
CA GLU A 669 60.07 -21.85 8.98
C GLU A 669 60.20 -21.63 7.43
N GLU A 670 60.50 -20.39 7.01
CA GLU A 670 61.16 -19.94 5.74
C GLU A 670 60.47 -20.19 4.36
N ALA A 671 60.62 -19.41 3.28
CA ALA A 671 61.17 -18.07 2.98
C ALA A 671 60.82 -17.72 1.49
N ARG A 672 60.77 -16.42 1.15
CA ARG A 672 61.02 -15.74 -0.16
C ARG A 672 60.33 -16.25 -1.45
N ASP A 673 59.62 -15.39 -2.20
CA ASP A 673 60.22 -14.52 -3.23
C ASP A 673 59.18 -13.61 -3.91
N THR A 674 59.71 -12.57 -4.54
CA THR A 674 59.16 -11.37 -5.18
C THR A 674 58.32 -11.59 -6.45
N PHE A 675 57.30 -10.75 -6.70
CA PHE A 675 56.95 -10.28 -8.06
C PHE A 675 56.11 -8.98 -8.02
N VAL A 676 56.51 -8.02 -8.86
CA VAL A 676 56.00 -6.64 -8.97
C VAL A 676 54.76 -6.60 -9.88
N ALA A 677 53.72 -5.83 -9.49
CA ALA A 677 52.53 -5.56 -10.30
C ALA A 677 52.40 -4.05 -10.66
N PRO A 678 51.88 -3.69 -11.85
CA PRO A 678 51.89 -2.31 -12.35
C PRO A 678 50.71 -1.47 -11.84
N LYS A 679 50.96 -0.15 -11.68
CA LYS A 679 50.02 0.88 -11.21
C LYS A 679 48.81 1.05 -12.16
N LYS A 680 47.59 0.95 -11.63
CA LYS A 680 46.34 1.43 -12.26
C LYS A 680 46.06 2.88 -11.80
N LYS A 681 45.77 3.77 -12.76
CA LYS A 681 45.27 5.15 -12.55
C LYS A 681 43.91 5.10 -11.83
N ALA A 682 43.77 5.90 -10.77
CA ALA A 682 42.52 6.08 -10.03
C ALA A 682 41.49 6.89 -10.84
N ALA A 683 40.22 6.51 -10.74
CA ALA A 683 39.09 7.23 -11.31
C ALA A 683 38.81 8.53 -10.51
N PRO A 684 38.26 9.58 -11.15
CA PRO A 684 37.92 10.84 -10.46
C PRO A 684 36.79 10.61 -9.45
N PRO A 685 36.72 11.40 -8.36
CA PRO A 685 35.71 11.24 -7.32
C PRO A 685 34.29 11.52 -7.87
N PRO A 686 33.26 10.90 -7.27
CA PRO A 686 31.86 11.11 -7.68
C PRO A 686 31.43 12.56 -7.49
N LYS A 687 30.54 13.03 -8.37
CA LYS A 687 29.97 14.39 -8.29
C LYS A 687 29.03 14.49 -7.07
N PRO A 688 29.00 15.65 -6.37
CA PRO A 688 28.14 15.86 -5.22
C PRO A 688 26.65 15.72 -5.60
N SER A 689 25.87 15.22 -4.64
CA SER A 689 24.41 15.05 -4.72
C SER A 689 23.69 16.37 -4.98
N LEU A 690 22.43 16.30 -5.44
CA LEU A 690 21.59 17.49 -5.68
C LEU A 690 21.44 18.32 -4.39
N LEU A 691 21.31 17.67 -3.23
CA LEU A 691 21.25 18.30 -1.91
C LEU A 691 22.57 19.00 -1.52
N GLU A 692 23.72 18.39 -1.77
CA GLU A 692 25.03 19.03 -1.54
C GLU A 692 25.28 20.21 -2.48
N ARG A 693 24.76 20.13 -3.70
CA ARG A 693 24.81 21.24 -4.67
C ARG A 693 23.87 22.38 -4.28
N VAL A 694 22.69 22.09 -3.75
CA VAL A 694 21.75 23.09 -3.22
C VAL A 694 22.34 23.75 -1.98
N ALA A 695 22.90 22.98 -1.03
CA ALA A 695 23.59 23.53 0.14
C ALA A 695 24.78 24.44 -0.25
N ARG A 696 25.55 24.04 -1.27
CA ARG A 696 26.69 24.84 -1.76
C ARG A 696 26.25 26.06 -2.60
N ALA A 697 25.08 26.03 -3.22
CA ALA A 697 24.52 27.14 -4.00
C ALA A 697 23.78 28.18 -3.14
N VAL A 698 23.13 27.75 -2.05
CA VAL A 698 22.44 28.63 -1.09
C VAL A 698 23.44 29.42 -0.23
N LEU A 699 24.68 28.94 -0.09
CA LEU A 699 25.74 29.52 0.75
C LEU A 699 26.83 30.29 -0.03
N GLY A 700 26.57 30.74 -1.26
CA GLY A 700 27.61 31.22 -2.18
C GLY A 700 28.52 32.38 -1.68
N ASN A 701 29.81 32.22 -2.03
CA ASN A 701 30.92 33.18 -2.15
C ASN A 701 31.78 33.51 -0.90
N ALA A 702 32.88 32.76 -0.75
CA ALA A 702 34.16 33.34 -0.34
C ALA A 702 35.09 33.31 -1.56
N ASP A 703 35.49 34.48 -2.05
CA ASP A 703 36.31 34.69 -3.24
C ASP A 703 37.68 34.01 -3.16
N GLU A 704 38.05 33.30 -4.23
CA GLU A 704 39.45 33.07 -4.61
C GLU A 704 39.92 34.30 -5.43
N GLY A 705 40.63 35.22 -4.77
CA GLY A 705 41.33 36.33 -5.41
C GLY A 705 42.79 36.37 -4.97
N GLY A 706 43.69 35.92 -5.85
CA GLY A 706 45.13 36.07 -5.64
C GLY A 706 45.60 37.51 -5.85
N GLY A 707 46.46 38.00 -4.95
CA GLY A 707 47.13 39.30 -5.08
C GLY A 707 48.22 39.47 -4.03
N SER A 708 49.46 39.56 -4.49
CA SER A 708 50.68 39.86 -3.73
C SER A 708 50.67 41.27 -3.14
N GLY A 709 51.18 41.43 -1.91
CA GLY A 709 51.56 42.73 -1.35
C GLY A 709 51.85 42.62 0.14
N ALA A 710 53.10 42.90 0.51
CA ALA A 710 53.51 43.10 1.90
C ALA A 710 52.84 44.37 2.45
N ASP A 711 52.42 44.35 3.71
CA ASP A 711 52.77 45.36 4.71
C ASP A 711 52.24 44.94 6.10
N ASP A 712 53.11 45.12 7.09
CA ASP A 712 52.87 44.93 8.51
C ASP A 712 51.72 45.83 9.00
N HIS A 713 50.86 45.31 9.87
CA HIS A 713 50.38 46.02 11.08
C HIS A 713 49.70 45.06 12.05
N ASP A 714 50.09 45.20 13.32
CA ASP A 714 49.57 44.50 14.49
C ASP A 714 48.05 44.65 14.64
N GLU A 715 47.31 43.54 14.64
CA GLU A 715 46.00 43.44 15.29
C GLU A 715 45.90 42.12 16.06
N GLU A 716 45.48 42.28 17.31
CA GLU A 716 45.29 41.28 18.35
C GLU A 716 44.41 40.12 17.84
N SER A 717 45.02 38.94 17.71
CA SER A 717 44.40 37.69 17.26
C SER A 717 43.21 37.29 18.15
N ALA A 718 42.01 37.74 17.81
CA ALA A 718 40.78 37.07 18.18
C ALA A 718 40.80 35.67 17.55
N ALA A 719 40.78 34.63 18.39
CA ALA A 719 40.72 33.24 17.93
C ALA A 719 39.59 33.07 16.88
N PRO A 720 39.81 32.29 15.80
CA PRO A 720 38.78 32.07 14.79
C PRO A 720 37.52 31.54 15.46
N SER A 721 36.42 32.28 15.34
CA SER A 721 35.12 31.81 15.81
C SER A 721 34.84 30.45 15.18
N PRO A 722 34.49 29.41 15.95
CA PRO A 722 34.29 28.08 15.40
C PRO A 722 33.21 28.15 14.31
N SER A 723 33.51 27.62 13.12
CA SER A 723 32.54 27.53 12.03
C SER A 723 31.29 26.82 12.52
N PRO A 724 30.08 27.36 12.28
CA PRO A 724 28.87 26.79 12.83
C PRO A 724 28.68 25.35 12.37
N ARG A 725 28.39 24.45 13.32
CA ARG A 725 28.08 23.05 12.98
C ARG A 725 26.77 23.04 12.19
N LEU A 726 26.74 22.38 11.04
CA LEU A 726 25.51 22.24 10.25
C LEU A 726 24.77 20.99 10.72
N VAL A 727 23.50 21.17 11.09
CA VAL A 727 22.58 20.08 11.42
C VAL A 727 21.38 20.19 10.50
N VAL A 728 20.74 19.08 10.18
CA VAL A 728 19.51 19.07 9.37
C VAL A 728 18.33 19.03 10.31
N GLY A 729 17.41 19.96 10.14
CA GLY A 729 16.14 20.00 10.84
C GLY A 729 14.99 19.79 9.87
N ARG A 730 13.88 19.28 10.41
CA ARG A 730 12.60 19.19 9.71
C ARG A 730 11.73 20.35 10.17
N LEU A 731 11.23 21.13 9.21
CA LEU A 731 10.14 22.05 9.50
C LEU A 731 8.85 21.23 9.68
N VAL A 732 8.36 21.18 10.92
CA VAL A 732 7.16 20.40 11.28
C VAL A 732 5.90 21.24 11.11
N ARG A 733 5.97 22.54 11.43
CA ARG A 733 4.83 23.47 11.33
C ARG A 733 5.31 24.88 10.97
N SER A 734 4.56 25.54 10.10
CA SER A 734 4.68 26.98 9.83
C SER A 734 3.30 27.63 9.82
N THR A 735 3.07 28.51 10.80
CA THR A 735 1.84 29.28 10.95
C THR A 735 2.18 30.76 11.13
N GLU A 736 1.16 31.60 11.26
CA GLU A 736 1.38 33.02 11.54
C GLU A 736 2.10 33.20 12.89
N GLY A 737 3.30 33.78 12.83
CA GLY A 737 4.15 34.07 13.98
C GLY A 737 4.77 32.88 14.72
N VAL A 738 4.55 31.63 14.28
CA VAL A 738 5.09 30.42 14.94
C VAL A 738 5.59 29.39 13.94
N LEU A 739 6.83 28.94 14.15
CA LEU A 739 7.48 27.82 13.48
C LEU A 739 7.79 26.72 14.49
N VAL A 740 7.54 25.46 14.15
CA VAL A 740 8.00 24.30 14.94
C VAL A 740 9.02 23.54 14.13
N VAL A 741 10.22 23.42 14.68
CA VAL A 741 11.34 22.74 14.03
C VAL A 741 11.79 21.56 14.89
N GLU A 742 11.94 20.40 14.26
CA GLU A 742 12.53 19.23 14.89
C GLU A 742 13.94 18.97 14.35
N ILE A 743 14.87 18.66 15.24
CA ILE A 743 16.26 18.36 14.90
C ILE A 743 16.55 16.96 15.42
N THR A 744 16.75 16.01 14.50
CA THR A 744 17.15 14.65 14.85
C THR A 744 18.67 14.58 14.94
N LEU A 745 19.20 14.23 16.11
CA LEU A 745 20.63 14.20 16.35
C LEU A 745 21.25 12.90 15.80
N SER A 746 22.19 13.02 14.87
CA SER A 746 23.03 11.90 14.41
C SER A 746 24.15 11.57 15.40
N ASP A 747 24.62 12.58 16.13
CA ASP A 747 25.72 12.53 17.09
C ASP A 747 25.37 13.42 18.29
N GLU A 748 26.23 13.42 19.31
CA GLU A 748 26.05 14.29 20.47
C GLU A 748 26.08 15.78 20.10
N LEU A 749 25.13 16.54 20.64
CA LEU A 749 25.01 17.99 20.47
C LEU A 749 24.72 18.68 21.80
N THR A 750 25.47 19.74 22.09
CA THR A 750 25.18 20.69 23.17
C THR A 750 24.63 21.98 22.56
N PHE A 751 23.49 22.48 23.05
CA PHE A 751 22.90 23.72 22.53
C PHE A 751 22.33 24.66 23.60
N HIS A 752 22.24 25.95 23.25
CA HIS A 752 21.75 27.05 24.09
C HIS A 752 20.71 27.91 23.36
N HIS A 753 19.83 28.60 24.10
CA HIS A 753 18.76 29.47 23.57
C HIS A 753 19.16 30.96 23.51
N ASP A 754 20.41 31.27 23.15
CA ASP A 754 20.97 32.62 23.36
C ASP A 754 20.46 33.65 22.33
N THR A 755 20.67 33.40 21.03
CA THR A 755 20.23 34.30 19.95
C THR A 755 19.88 33.50 18.71
N LEU A 756 18.64 33.64 18.23
CA LEU A 756 18.12 32.91 17.09
C LEU A 756 17.82 33.85 15.91
N ARG A 757 18.28 33.49 14.72
CA ARG A 757 17.89 34.10 13.45
C ARG A 757 17.26 33.08 12.52
N LEU A 758 16.18 33.47 11.86
CA LEU A 758 15.61 32.74 10.73
C LEU A 758 16.36 33.12 9.46
N ILE A 759 16.84 32.13 8.72
CA ILE A 759 17.47 32.34 7.43
C ILE A 759 16.40 32.17 6.36
N MET A 760 16.10 33.26 5.64
CA MET A 760 15.09 33.26 4.58
C MET A 760 15.66 32.69 3.28
N ALA A 761 14.80 32.30 2.33
CA ALA A 761 15.23 31.85 1.00
C ALA A 761 16.03 32.90 0.21
N THR A 762 15.85 34.18 0.53
CA THR A 762 16.65 35.29 0.00
C THR A 762 18.06 35.38 0.59
N GLY A 763 18.39 34.54 1.58
CA GLY A 763 19.63 34.60 2.36
C GLY A 763 19.60 35.62 3.50
N GLU A 764 18.51 36.40 3.64
CA GLU A 764 18.35 37.38 4.70
C GLU A 764 18.14 36.69 6.07
N GLY A 765 18.91 37.10 7.09
CA GLY A 765 18.74 36.62 8.46
C GLY A 765 17.83 37.54 9.27
N ARG A 766 16.70 37.03 9.76
CA ARG A 766 15.70 37.79 10.54
C ARG A 766 15.67 37.37 12.01
N PRO A 767 15.51 38.30 12.96
CA PRO A 767 15.49 37.95 14.37
C PRO A 767 14.25 37.13 14.72
N ALA A 768 14.42 36.07 15.51
CA ALA A 768 13.34 35.26 16.06
C ALA A 768 13.61 34.92 17.52
N ARG A 769 12.60 34.41 18.24
CA ARG A 769 12.72 34.03 19.65
C ARG A 769 12.27 32.60 19.86
N ILE A 770 12.92 31.88 20.77
CA ILE A 770 12.48 30.53 21.16
C ILE A 770 11.46 30.65 22.29
N ASP A 771 10.34 29.95 22.16
CA ASP A 771 9.41 29.71 23.26
C ASP A 771 9.97 28.60 24.15
N ALA A 772 10.72 28.99 25.18
CA ALA A 772 11.42 28.07 26.07
C ALA A 772 10.49 27.11 26.83
N ALA A 773 9.21 27.46 27.02
CA ALA A 773 8.25 26.60 27.73
C ALA A 773 7.72 25.45 26.86
N ARG A 774 7.81 25.60 25.52
CA ARG A 774 7.35 24.62 24.53
C ARG A 774 8.47 24.04 23.67
N SER A 775 9.72 24.35 24.00
CA SER A 775 10.92 23.88 23.31
C SER A 775 11.75 23.00 24.22
N THR A 776 12.51 22.06 23.64
CA THR A 776 13.51 21.28 24.36
C THR A 776 14.49 22.21 25.07
N ALA A 777 14.81 21.93 26.33
CA ALA A 777 15.69 22.77 27.14
C ALA A 777 17.13 22.78 26.57
N PRO A 778 17.92 23.84 26.86
CA PRO A 778 19.36 23.82 26.64
C PRO A 778 20.04 22.66 27.39
N GLY A 779 21.00 22.00 26.76
CA GLY A 779 21.70 20.86 27.34
C GLY A 779 22.52 20.06 26.34
N SER A 780 23.10 18.95 26.81
CA SER A 780 23.84 17.98 26.01
C SER A 780 22.98 16.74 25.75
N TYR A 781 22.82 16.37 24.49
CA TYR A 781 21.94 15.30 24.05
C TYR A 781 22.67 14.35 23.12
N GLY A 782 22.49 13.05 23.33
CA GLY A 782 23.11 12.00 22.51
C GLY A 782 22.39 11.73 21.18
N ALA A 783 23.01 10.88 20.37
CA ALA A 783 22.46 10.42 19.10
C ALA A 783 21.06 9.77 19.26
N GLY A 784 20.16 10.04 18.31
CA GLY A 784 18.78 9.55 18.27
C GLY A 784 17.77 10.39 19.07
N ALA A 785 18.22 11.39 19.84
CA ALA A 785 17.32 12.36 20.45
C ALA A 785 16.74 13.30 19.38
N VAL A 786 15.47 13.66 19.52
CA VAL A 786 14.81 14.70 18.73
C VAL A 786 14.61 15.93 19.59
N LEU A 787 15.26 17.02 19.19
CA LEU A 787 15.10 18.33 19.80
C LEU A 787 13.99 19.08 19.08
N ARG A 788 13.02 19.60 19.82
CA ARG A 788 11.90 20.38 19.28
C ARG A 788 12.06 21.83 19.67
N LEU A 789 12.07 22.73 18.69
CA LEU A 789 12.18 24.17 18.88
C LEU A 789 10.90 24.84 18.38
N VAL A 790 10.19 25.52 19.28
CA VAL A 790 9.06 26.39 18.96
C VAL A 790 9.59 27.81 18.85
N VAL A 791 9.59 28.32 17.62
CA VAL A 791 10.18 29.60 17.25
C VAL A 791 9.09 30.61 16.98
N LEU A 792 9.09 31.69 17.75
CA LEU A 792 8.20 32.85 17.61
C LEU A 792 8.86 33.88 16.69
N HIS A 793 8.13 34.34 15.67
CA HIS A 793 8.58 35.38 14.74
C HIS A 793 7.51 36.45 14.54
N GLY A 794 7.92 37.65 14.11
CA GLY A 794 7.02 38.80 13.98
C GLY A 794 6.31 38.92 12.63
N GLU A 795 6.21 37.84 11.85
CA GLU A 795 5.67 37.88 10.48
C GLU A 795 4.33 37.16 10.36
N GLY A 796 3.62 37.46 9.27
CA GLY A 796 2.50 36.67 8.79
C GLY A 796 2.88 35.20 8.56
N ARG A 797 1.92 34.36 8.14
CA ARG A 797 2.21 32.95 7.81
C ARG A 797 3.36 32.86 6.78
N LEU A 798 4.45 32.22 7.18
CA LEU A 798 5.58 31.96 6.30
C LEU A 798 5.29 30.73 5.44
N GLU A 799 5.44 30.83 4.12
CA GLU A 799 5.38 29.66 3.26
C GLU A 799 6.52 28.69 3.59
N ALA A 800 6.30 27.38 3.39
CA ALA A 800 7.27 26.35 3.76
C ALA A 800 8.67 26.55 3.15
N PHE A 801 8.74 27.19 1.98
CA PHE A 801 10.01 27.49 1.29
C PHE A 801 10.59 28.86 1.64
N ALA A 802 9.90 29.69 2.42
CA ALA A 802 10.35 31.03 2.75
C ALA A 802 11.52 31.02 3.74
N VAL A 803 11.65 29.97 4.55
CA VAL A 803 12.71 29.78 5.54
C VAL A 803 13.58 28.59 5.13
N THR A 804 14.87 28.83 4.91
CA THR A 804 15.85 27.81 4.53
C THR A 804 16.66 27.29 5.72
N GLY A 805 16.64 28.00 6.85
CA GLY A 805 17.35 27.56 8.03
C GLY A 805 17.12 28.38 9.29
N LEU A 806 17.73 27.91 10.37
CA LEU A 806 17.87 28.63 11.63
C LEU A 806 19.35 28.81 11.92
N GLU A 807 19.76 29.97 12.39
CA GLU A 807 21.11 30.23 12.87
C GLU A 807 21.04 30.61 14.35
N MET A 808 21.74 29.85 15.18
CA MET A 808 21.88 30.17 16.59
C MET A 808 23.31 30.64 16.88
N ALA A 809 23.41 31.87 17.40
CA ALA A 809 24.68 32.46 17.81
C ALA A 809 24.92 32.20 19.31
N GLY A 810 26.15 31.87 19.67
CA GLY A 810 26.56 31.55 21.04
C GLY A 810 27.97 30.95 21.10
N ALA A 811 28.36 30.39 22.25
CA ALA A 811 29.67 29.75 22.44
C ALA A 811 29.93 28.54 21.52
N PHE A 812 28.86 27.90 21.05
CA PHE A 812 28.88 26.83 20.05
C PHE A 812 27.83 27.12 18.97
N PRO A 813 28.16 27.92 17.95
CA PRO A 813 27.19 28.28 16.92
C PRO A 813 26.84 27.06 16.08
N PHE A 814 25.56 26.93 15.70
CA PHE A 814 25.14 25.94 14.72
C PHE A 814 24.03 26.47 13.83
N ARG A 815 24.00 25.91 12.62
CA ARG A 815 22.97 26.20 11.63
C ARG A 815 22.12 24.96 11.43
N VAL A 816 20.82 25.15 11.43
CA VAL A 816 19.85 24.13 11.08
C VAL A 816 19.45 24.40 9.63
N ALA A 817 19.84 23.55 8.70
CA ALA A 817 19.26 23.57 7.36
C ALA A 817 17.88 22.90 7.44
N LEU A 818 16.84 23.59 6.97
CA LEU A 818 15.48 23.04 6.93
C LEU A 818 15.28 22.30 5.61
N GLY A 819 14.95 21.01 5.71
CA GLY A 819 14.61 20.13 4.59
C GLY A 819 13.11 19.96 4.39
#